data_AF-A0A7Z2VP05-F1
#
_entry.id   AF-A0A7Z2VP05-F1
#
_cell.length_a   1.000
_cell.length_b   1.000
_cell.length_c   1.000
_cell.angle_alpha   90.00
_cell.angle_beta   90.00
_cell.angle_gamma   90.00
#
_symmetry.space_group_name_H-M   'P 1'
#
loop_
_entity.id
_entity.type
_entity.pdbx_description
1 polymer ?
#
loop_
_entity_poly.entity_id
_entity_poly.type
_entity_poly.pdbx_seq_one_letter_code
_entity_poly.pdbx_strand_id
1 'polypeptide(L)'
;MPKKTIGLAVGLSLLAGIWPTGGEAAATTPSPYAFDGKMPQDTLNRYLSRSAQIMDMFWFDTDAGKKQEWLRFVQNTGTKLIGRAAMIWTNFQDDETMFYHAGRMAAAVHAQDPEVILQAAIFETTAQAVNQIPIPAWVFEEFGLQPTTRNFSYASMLYQDGRYSDFWGAGQSVPDITSLETQMFFFYRAKRFIDLGYESIHYGQVKLMGEADPFYLNWNRLLNRVRAYGEVHARRHNVLLDAHVNEVYDNANPLWYTAKGQFRYETPGDTGNYYNGDASRLNRADGAQSADGHYIVYKLENATGFEILSANWAGAGDQPDGFDLYASPDGRIWTPVGKTIQEIQRTENTWPNYKTTNGSPLPAGTNYVKISWKTMPYIWTVQLLDVKINAAGAALHDPLEQSAPAVKKLAFDFVGFPARLKGIPNFPQETKLEVNYLDGLYQKTIGGLNPQGWVTPRSPYLIELDNYGGSNGSPGIDSPYWPWGYDEIAWFAHQNDDYRHSWLKYAYDWFRTNDSYGHLQLPAYRTLGNSPVNGSNNYNAITASAVFPNTLGDEEAIKAIWGDAPQSGAVEDDLRDLTKIYRFSSQLTKDGSNPGSYGGDGTRLTRTSNTSEYVIYKAPYATDRTRLTGFAVETWFSSAAPVADFKFYLSSDDVNYTLYTPKKKTVNGNMKKITYMGSRLPVGTRYVKVEFNNASSSASNSQIGKVSTFYADSSVNAAGKIDDFESYGGSDLVLNAAYEVNPNTDPVTISLDSTNKNEGDFGMKYEYNVGVVTYGGIALSLGNADWSDYDALRFWFEPDGSNRNLTIQIQTASGDYWDKVLDLSDPTARVIEIPFSAFARPSWHNGTGPMNLSSVSQLSLYAGVGAGSPGSGTLYFDSIELTKN
;
A
#
# COMPACT_ATOMS: atom_id res chain seq x y z
N MET A 1 -56.24 -33.30 -5.35
CA MET A 1 -57.49 -32.74 -5.92
C MET A 1 -57.19 -31.30 -6.37
N PRO A 2 -57.02 -31.02 -7.67
CA PRO A 2 -56.53 -29.71 -8.11
C PRO A 2 -57.60 -28.85 -8.78
N LYS A 3 -57.61 -27.54 -8.46
CA LYS A 3 -58.49 -26.54 -9.07
C LYS A 3 -57.91 -26.02 -10.38
N LYS A 4 -58.83 -25.90 -11.35
CA LYS A 4 -58.65 -25.65 -12.78
C LYS A 4 -58.46 -24.17 -13.14
N THR A 5 -57.86 -24.03 -14.31
CA THR A 5 -57.43 -22.86 -15.08
C THR A 5 -58.51 -22.23 -15.97
N ILE A 6 -58.19 -21.02 -16.49
CA ILE A 6 -58.65 -20.35 -17.76
C ILE A 6 -60.02 -19.61 -17.68
N GLY A 7 -60.24 -18.39 -18.17
CA GLY A 7 -59.44 -17.37 -18.87
C GLY A 7 -60.34 -16.30 -19.54
N LEU A 8 -59.71 -15.23 -20.04
CA LEU A 8 -60.09 -14.32 -21.15
C LEU A 8 -60.80 -12.94 -20.94
N ALA A 9 -60.02 -11.91 -21.29
CA ALA A 9 -60.27 -10.69 -22.10
C ALA A 9 -61.37 -9.66 -21.78
N VAL A 10 -60.98 -8.36 -21.75
CA VAL A 10 -61.61 -7.26 -22.52
C VAL A 10 -60.54 -6.17 -22.80
N GLY A 11 -60.48 -5.67 -24.04
CA GLY A 11 -59.61 -4.58 -24.48
C GLY A 11 -60.23 -3.18 -24.34
N LEU A 12 -59.37 -2.16 -24.39
CA LEU A 12 -59.78 -0.76 -24.56
C LEU A 12 -58.78 -0.03 -25.47
N SER A 13 -59.31 0.67 -26.47
CA SER A 13 -58.57 1.55 -27.38
C SER A 13 -58.94 3.02 -27.15
N LEU A 14 -57.89 3.80 -26.87
CA LEU A 14 -57.55 5.17 -27.33
C LEU A 14 -58.56 6.33 -27.22
N LEU A 15 -58.12 7.38 -26.50
CA LEU A 15 -58.05 8.75 -27.01
C LEU A 15 -56.92 9.52 -26.29
N ALA A 16 -56.15 10.26 -27.09
CA ALA A 16 -54.81 10.78 -26.79
C ALA A 16 -54.80 12.08 -25.97
N GLY A 17 -53.83 12.18 -25.07
CA GLY A 17 -53.35 13.43 -24.48
C GLY A 17 -51.83 13.36 -24.39
N ILE A 18 -51.14 14.23 -25.13
CA ILE A 18 -49.68 14.35 -25.16
C ILE A 18 -49.22 14.91 -23.81
N TRP A 19 -48.41 14.13 -23.07
CA TRP A 19 -47.60 14.59 -21.95
C TRP A 19 -46.13 14.43 -22.35
N PRO A 20 -45.24 15.38 -22.01
CA PRO A 20 -43.85 15.33 -22.45
C PRO A 20 -43.20 14.10 -21.84
N THR A 21 -42.51 13.32 -22.68
CA THR A 21 -41.61 12.26 -22.25
C THR A 21 -40.57 12.87 -21.32
N GLY A 22 -40.73 12.66 -20.02
CA GLY A 22 -39.69 12.93 -19.04
C GLY A 22 -38.45 12.15 -19.47
N GLY A 23 -37.33 12.86 -19.61
CA GLY A 23 -36.04 12.22 -19.82
C GLY A 23 -35.82 11.20 -18.71
N GLU A 24 -35.39 10.00 -19.09
CA GLU A 24 -34.81 9.05 -18.15
C GLU A 24 -33.69 9.78 -17.40
N ALA A 25 -33.91 10.04 -16.11
CA ALA A 25 -32.83 10.43 -15.24
C ALA A 25 -31.81 9.29 -15.29
N ALA A 26 -30.64 9.56 -15.86
CA ALA A 26 -29.52 8.62 -15.86
C ALA A 26 -29.33 8.10 -14.44
N ALA A 27 -29.45 6.79 -14.25
CA ALA A 27 -29.17 6.16 -12.97
C ALA A 27 -27.75 6.55 -12.55
N THR A 28 -27.63 7.36 -11.49
CA THR A 28 -26.33 7.76 -10.95
C THR A 28 -25.60 6.50 -10.51
N THR A 29 -24.45 6.23 -11.12
CA THR A 29 -23.58 5.11 -10.74
C THR A 29 -23.35 5.14 -9.21
N PRO A 30 -23.57 4.03 -8.49
CA PRO A 30 -23.30 3.97 -7.06
C PRO A 30 -21.87 4.39 -6.76
N SER A 31 -21.67 5.12 -5.67
CA SER A 31 -20.33 5.53 -5.24
C SER A 31 -19.40 4.31 -5.11
N PRO A 32 -18.12 4.42 -5.50
CA PRO A 32 -17.16 3.34 -5.33
C PRO A 32 -16.86 2.99 -3.86
N TYR A 33 -17.31 3.82 -2.92
CA TYR A 33 -17.20 3.61 -1.47
C TYR A 33 -18.48 3.05 -0.83
N ALA A 34 -19.55 2.86 -1.60
CA ALA A 34 -20.83 2.38 -1.09
C ALA A 34 -20.72 0.92 -0.59
N PHE A 35 -21.17 0.69 0.64
CA PHE A 35 -21.38 -0.65 1.22
C PHE A 35 -22.41 -0.61 2.34
N ASP A 36 -23.06 -1.74 2.58
CA ASP A 36 -23.85 -2.04 3.78
C ASP A 36 -23.74 -3.54 4.07
N GLY A 37 -23.26 -3.90 5.25
CA GLY A 37 -22.77 -5.24 5.57
C GLY A 37 -21.37 -5.51 5.01
N LYS A 38 -21.13 -6.76 4.61
CA LYS A 38 -19.80 -7.23 4.17
C LYS A 38 -19.24 -6.43 2.99
N MET A 39 -17.97 -6.08 3.09
CA MET A 39 -17.26 -5.19 2.18
C MET A 39 -16.43 -5.97 1.13
N PRO A 40 -16.62 -5.74 -0.17
CA PRO A 40 -15.73 -6.30 -1.20
C PRO A 40 -14.28 -5.86 -1.02
N GLN A 41 -13.33 -6.70 -1.43
CA GLN A 41 -11.89 -6.42 -1.31
C GLN A 41 -11.50 -5.09 -2.00
N ASP A 42 -12.06 -4.81 -3.17
CA ASP A 42 -11.79 -3.56 -3.91
C ASP A 42 -12.28 -2.34 -3.14
N THR A 43 -13.45 -2.41 -2.51
CA THR A 43 -13.98 -1.33 -1.66
C THR A 43 -13.07 -1.11 -0.45
N LEU A 44 -12.62 -2.18 0.22
CA LEU A 44 -11.67 -2.08 1.33
C LEU A 44 -10.36 -1.41 0.88
N ASN A 45 -9.78 -1.86 -0.22
CA ASN A 45 -8.56 -1.27 -0.79
C ASN A 45 -8.75 0.21 -1.15
N ARG A 46 -9.93 0.62 -1.62
CA ARG A 46 -10.23 2.04 -1.87
C ARG A 46 -10.21 2.86 -0.58
N TYR A 47 -10.80 2.36 0.51
CA TYR A 47 -10.75 3.00 1.83
C TYR A 47 -9.31 3.10 2.34
N LEU A 48 -8.55 2.00 2.31
CA LEU A 48 -7.15 1.99 2.73
C LEU A 48 -6.28 2.95 1.90
N SER A 49 -6.55 3.08 0.60
CA SER A 49 -5.81 4.00 -0.29
C SER A 49 -6.09 5.48 -0.03
N ARG A 50 -7.21 5.80 0.63
CA ARG A 50 -7.66 7.15 1.02
C ARG A 50 -7.64 7.32 2.55
N SER A 51 -6.64 6.72 3.19
CA SER A 51 -6.49 6.74 4.63
C SER A 51 -5.58 7.88 5.09
N ALA A 52 -6.03 8.63 6.10
CA ALA A 52 -5.20 9.61 6.80
C ALA A 52 -5.27 9.40 8.30
N GLN A 53 -4.19 9.73 8.99
CA GLN A 53 -4.11 9.61 10.43
C GLN A 53 -4.32 10.96 11.10
N ILE A 54 -5.48 11.11 11.72
CA ILE A 54 -5.84 12.29 12.51
C ILE A 54 -6.03 11.78 13.94
N MET A 55 -4.91 11.57 14.64
CA MET A 55 -4.92 11.02 15.99
C MET A 55 -5.71 11.94 16.92
N ASP A 56 -6.56 11.35 17.75
CA ASP A 56 -7.38 12.06 18.74
C ASP A 56 -8.30 13.14 18.13
N MET A 57 -8.78 12.91 16.91
CA MET A 57 -9.69 13.83 16.20
C MET A 57 -10.87 14.31 17.05
N PHE A 58 -11.38 13.46 17.95
CA PHE A 58 -12.45 13.78 18.88
C PHE A 58 -12.20 15.04 19.74
N TRP A 59 -10.95 15.33 20.11
CA TRP A 59 -10.62 16.54 20.90
C TRP A 59 -10.87 17.86 20.18
N PHE A 60 -10.92 17.86 18.85
CA PHE A 60 -11.24 19.06 18.11
C PHE A 60 -12.71 19.48 18.22
N ASP A 61 -13.61 18.62 18.73
CA ASP A 61 -14.99 19.03 19.05
C ASP A 61 -15.09 20.09 20.16
N THR A 62 -14.06 20.21 21.00
CA THR A 62 -14.01 21.19 22.11
C THR A 62 -13.87 22.64 21.64
N ASP A 63 -13.46 22.87 20.40
CA ASP A 63 -13.26 24.19 19.81
C ASP A 63 -13.88 24.25 18.41
N ALA A 64 -14.86 25.15 18.23
CA ALA A 64 -15.61 25.24 16.98
C ALA A 64 -14.72 25.59 15.77
N GLY A 65 -13.69 26.42 15.96
CA GLY A 65 -12.76 26.78 14.89
C GLY A 65 -11.91 25.59 14.47
N LYS A 66 -11.33 24.87 15.45
CA LYS A 66 -10.53 23.66 15.17
C LYS A 66 -11.35 22.55 14.54
N LYS A 67 -12.59 22.35 15.01
CA LYS A 67 -13.54 21.40 14.42
C LYS A 67 -13.76 21.67 12.94
N GLN A 68 -14.05 22.92 12.59
CA GLN A 68 -14.32 23.30 11.20
C GLN A 68 -13.09 23.13 10.29
N GLU A 69 -11.90 23.47 10.79
CA GLU A 69 -10.66 23.28 10.03
C GLU A 69 -10.37 21.81 9.71
N TRP A 70 -10.64 20.89 10.64
CA TRP A 70 -10.48 19.45 10.38
C TRP A 70 -11.55 18.87 9.44
N LEU A 71 -12.80 19.33 9.53
CA LEU A 71 -13.83 18.98 8.56
C LEU A 71 -13.46 19.48 7.15
N ARG A 72 -12.94 20.71 7.06
CA ARG A 72 -12.43 21.27 5.80
C ARG A 72 -11.27 20.43 5.25
N PHE A 73 -10.31 20.04 6.08
CA PHE A 73 -9.19 19.16 5.69
C PHE A 73 -9.71 17.86 5.08
N VAL A 74 -10.61 17.15 5.77
CA VAL A 74 -11.16 15.86 5.30
C VAL A 74 -11.84 16.00 3.93
N GLN A 75 -12.61 17.06 3.73
CA GLN A 75 -13.26 17.34 2.45
C GLN A 75 -12.27 17.75 1.35
N ASN A 76 -11.28 18.58 1.66
CA ASN A 76 -10.33 19.09 0.69
C ASN A 76 -9.41 17.98 0.17
N THR A 77 -8.95 17.10 1.04
CA THR A 77 -8.12 15.96 0.65
C THR A 77 -8.97 14.84 0.06
N GLY A 78 -10.21 14.66 0.51
CA GLY A 78 -11.04 13.50 0.14
C GLY A 78 -10.64 12.23 0.90
N THR A 79 -10.22 12.39 2.16
CA THR A 79 -9.96 11.28 3.10
C THR A 79 -11.23 10.47 3.31
N LYS A 80 -11.13 9.13 3.28
CA LYS A 80 -12.26 8.20 3.48
C LYS A 80 -12.08 7.25 4.66
N LEU A 81 -10.86 7.06 5.16
CA LEU A 81 -10.58 6.33 6.39
C LEU A 81 -9.74 7.21 7.31
N ILE A 82 -10.22 7.48 8.52
CA ILE A 82 -9.49 8.27 9.52
C ILE A 82 -8.99 7.33 10.62
N GLY A 83 -7.67 7.16 10.67
CA GLY A 83 -7.00 6.30 11.64
C GLY A 83 -6.93 6.92 13.03
N ARG A 84 -7.10 6.08 14.07
CA ARG A 84 -6.97 6.45 15.49
C ARG A 84 -7.73 7.74 15.88
N ALA A 85 -8.91 7.93 15.30
CA ALA A 85 -9.72 9.13 15.46
C ALA A 85 -10.27 9.30 16.89
N ALA A 86 -10.38 8.21 17.66
CA ALA A 86 -10.66 8.25 19.09
C ALA A 86 -9.97 7.10 19.84
N MET A 87 -9.28 7.43 20.92
CA MET A 87 -8.61 6.48 21.80
C MET A 87 -8.33 7.09 23.18
N ILE A 88 -8.01 6.23 24.14
CA ILE A 88 -7.29 6.60 25.36
C ILE A 88 -6.24 5.53 25.56
N TRP A 89 -4.99 5.96 25.78
CA TRP A 89 -3.89 5.07 26.10
C TRP A 89 -4.01 4.55 27.54
N THR A 90 -3.80 5.40 28.56
CA THR A 90 -3.83 4.96 29.97
C THR A 90 -4.71 5.80 30.90
N ASN A 91 -5.12 7.01 30.48
CA ASN A 91 -5.90 7.92 31.33
C ASN A 91 -7.41 7.63 31.29
N PHE A 92 -7.83 6.41 31.62
CA PHE A 92 -9.22 5.95 31.45
C PHE A 92 -10.27 6.71 32.28
N GLN A 93 -9.86 7.56 33.22
CA GLN A 93 -10.77 8.48 33.90
C GLN A 93 -11.43 9.49 32.94
N ASP A 94 -10.82 9.72 31.77
CA ASP A 94 -11.34 10.61 30.73
C ASP A 94 -12.26 9.89 29.73
N ASP A 95 -12.51 8.58 29.88
CA ASP A 95 -13.26 7.79 28.88
C ASP A 95 -14.64 8.39 28.58
N GLU A 96 -15.40 8.84 29.60
CA GLU A 96 -16.73 9.44 29.37
C GLU A 96 -16.64 10.79 28.63
N THR A 97 -15.63 11.61 28.94
CA THR A 97 -15.35 12.86 28.21
C THR A 97 -14.96 12.55 26.76
N MET A 98 -14.13 11.54 26.55
CA MET A 98 -13.73 11.06 25.22
C MET A 98 -14.94 10.58 24.43
N PHE A 99 -15.78 9.70 24.98
CA PHE A 99 -16.97 9.20 24.29
C PHE A 99 -17.96 10.33 23.95
N TYR A 100 -18.14 11.30 24.85
CA TYR A 100 -19.00 12.47 24.60
C TYR A 100 -18.54 13.28 23.37
N HIS A 101 -17.25 13.61 23.30
CA HIS A 101 -16.70 14.37 22.18
C HIS A 101 -16.54 13.53 20.90
N ALA A 102 -16.20 12.24 21.03
CA ALA A 102 -16.11 11.30 19.91
C ALA A 102 -17.44 11.17 19.16
N GLY A 103 -18.57 11.03 19.87
CA GLY A 103 -19.90 10.99 19.24
C GLY A 103 -20.25 12.27 18.48
N ARG A 104 -19.95 13.43 19.05
CA ARG A 104 -20.23 14.73 18.41
C ARG A 104 -19.31 15.03 17.23
N MET A 105 -18.07 14.56 17.28
CA MET A 105 -17.15 14.66 16.15
C MET A 105 -17.57 13.70 15.04
N ALA A 106 -17.88 12.44 15.38
CA ALA A 106 -18.36 11.44 14.43
C ALA A 106 -19.65 11.87 13.72
N ALA A 107 -20.62 12.42 14.46
CA ALA A 107 -21.84 12.95 13.88
C ALA A 107 -21.56 14.08 12.87
N ALA A 108 -20.59 14.96 13.15
CA ALA A 108 -20.24 16.05 12.24
C ALA A 108 -19.52 15.57 10.99
N VAL A 109 -18.57 14.64 11.13
CA VAL A 109 -17.86 14.01 9.99
C VAL A 109 -18.86 13.32 9.08
N HIS A 110 -19.74 12.48 9.63
CA HIS A 110 -20.70 11.74 8.82
C HIS A 110 -21.83 12.59 8.23
N ALA A 111 -22.13 13.75 8.83
CA ALA A 111 -23.05 14.72 8.23
C ALA A 111 -22.43 15.43 7.01
N GLN A 112 -21.11 15.62 7.01
CA GLN A 112 -20.37 16.18 5.88
C GLN A 112 -20.14 15.13 4.78
N ASP A 113 -19.71 13.93 5.17
CA ASP A 113 -19.45 12.81 4.27
C ASP A 113 -19.86 11.49 4.95
N PRO A 114 -21.00 10.89 4.57
CA PRO A 114 -21.50 9.68 5.21
C PRO A 114 -20.65 8.44 4.90
N GLU A 115 -19.73 8.53 3.94
CA GLU A 115 -18.89 7.40 3.52
C GLU A 115 -17.64 7.25 4.38
N VAL A 116 -17.19 8.31 5.07
CA VAL A 116 -15.99 8.26 5.91
C VAL A 116 -16.10 7.17 6.98
N ILE A 117 -15.06 6.35 7.11
CA ILE A 117 -14.89 5.40 8.21
C ILE A 117 -13.99 6.05 9.26
N LEU A 118 -14.47 6.08 10.51
CA LEU A 118 -13.68 6.46 11.67
C LEU A 118 -13.16 5.21 12.37
N GLN A 119 -11.85 5.14 12.56
CA GLN A 119 -11.19 4.08 13.33
C GLN A 119 -10.99 4.52 14.78
N ALA A 120 -11.51 3.75 15.73
CA ALA A 120 -11.18 3.85 17.15
C ALA A 120 -9.99 2.94 17.49
N ALA A 121 -9.34 3.12 18.64
CA ALA A 121 -8.30 2.21 19.10
C ALA A 121 -8.47 1.74 20.55
N ILE A 122 -8.22 0.44 20.76
CA ILE A 122 -8.20 -0.25 22.05
C ILE A 122 -6.84 -0.96 22.15
N PHE A 123 -5.85 -0.27 22.67
CA PHE A 123 -4.44 -0.68 22.65
C PHE A 123 -4.05 -1.70 23.72
N GLU A 124 -2.80 -2.15 23.63
CA GLU A 124 -2.04 -3.05 24.51
C GLU A 124 -1.74 -2.50 25.91
N THR A 125 -2.72 -1.81 26.51
CA THR A 125 -2.54 -1.14 27.78
C THR A 125 -3.80 -1.13 28.64
N THR A 126 -3.58 -1.23 29.95
CA THR A 126 -4.57 -1.01 31.00
C THR A 126 -3.92 -0.22 32.14
N ALA A 127 -4.72 0.45 32.97
CA ALA A 127 -4.20 1.25 34.06
C ALA A 127 -5.13 1.21 35.28
N GLN A 128 -4.63 1.58 36.46
CA GLN A 128 -5.42 1.62 37.70
C GLN A 128 -6.72 2.44 37.58
N ALA A 129 -6.78 3.39 36.64
CA ALA A 129 -7.96 4.18 36.35
C ALA A 129 -9.21 3.34 35.97
N VAL A 130 -9.04 2.13 35.44
CA VAL A 130 -10.19 1.23 35.14
C VAL A 130 -10.98 0.86 36.40
N ASN A 131 -10.34 0.90 37.58
CA ASN A 131 -11.01 0.67 38.87
C ASN A 131 -12.11 1.69 39.19
N GLN A 132 -12.20 2.78 38.42
CA GLN A 132 -13.21 3.83 38.59
C GLN A 132 -14.38 3.68 37.61
N ILE A 133 -14.28 2.80 36.61
CA ILE A 133 -15.29 2.66 35.56
C ILE A 133 -16.34 1.61 36.00
N PRO A 134 -17.61 2.00 36.24
CA PRO A 134 -18.66 1.05 36.56
C PRO A 134 -18.94 0.14 35.37
N ILE A 135 -19.11 -1.15 35.62
CA ILE A 135 -19.47 -2.11 34.57
C ILE A 135 -20.99 -2.04 34.34
N PRO A 136 -21.46 -1.66 33.15
CA PRO A 136 -22.88 -1.67 32.85
C PRO A 136 -23.47 -3.10 32.85
N ALA A 137 -24.76 -3.22 33.19
CA ALA A 137 -25.47 -4.51 33.20
C ALA A 137 -25.35 -5.27 31.86
N TRP A 138 -25.42 -4.57 30.73
CA TRP A 138 -25.31 -5.17 29.40
C TRP A 138 -23.95 -5.82 29.13
N VAL A 139 -22.86 -5.39 29.79
CA VAL A 139 -21.56 -6.07 29.67
C VAL A 139 -21.62 -7.43 30.35
N PHE A 140 -22.23 -7.50 31.54
CA PHE A 140 -22.41 -8.77 32.23
C PHE A 140 -23.27 -9.72 31.41
N GLU A 141 -24.42 -9.24 30.93
CA GLU A 141 -25.39 -10.02 30.14
C GLU A 141 -24.77 -10.60 28.88
N GLU A 142 -23.99 -9.80 28.13
CA GLU A 142 -23.28 -10.25 26.92
C GLU A 142 -22.37 -11.46 27.19
N PHE A 143 -21.70 -11.47 28.35
CA PHE A 143 -20.82 -12.56 28.75
C PHE A 143 -21.53 -13.66 29.54
N GLY A 144 -22.86 -13.60 29.66
CA GLY A 144 -23.67 -14.54 30.44
C GLY A 144 -23.36 -14.47 31.93
N LEU A 145 -23.18 -13.27 32.49
CA LEU A 145 -23.04 -13.03 33.93
C LEU A 145 -24.33 -12.41 34.44
N GLN A 146 -24.62 -12.67 35.72
CA GLN A 146 -25.58 -11.86 36.44
C GLN A 146 -25.00 -10.47 36.69
N PRO A 147 -25.73 -9.39 36.38
CA PRO A 147 -25.28 -8.03 36.67
C PRO A 147 -24.95 -7.83 38.15
N THR A 148 -23.81 -7.21 38.42
CA THR A 148 -23.40 -6.82 39.79
C THR A 148 -22.98 -5.36 39.81
N THR A 149 -23.17 -4.68 40.95
CA THR A 149 -22.71 -3.30 41.11
C THR A 149 -21.23 -3.28 41.51
N ARG A 150 -20.35 -3.21 40.51
CA ARG A 150 -18.91 -3.07 40.68
C ARG A 150 -18.27 -2.33 39.50
N ASN A 151 -17.02 -1.96 39.68
CA ASN A 151 -16.19 -1.40 38.62
C ASN A 151 -15.34 -2.48 37.96
N PHE A 152 -14.68 -2.13 36.86
CA PHE A 152 -13.60 -2.96 36.30
C PHE A 152 -12.47 -3.12 37.32
N SER A 153 -11.69 -4.20 37.22
CA SER A 153 -10.58 -4.50 38.13
C SER A 153 -9.25 -4.56 37.39
N TYR A 154 -8.39 -3.57 37.65
CA TYR A 154 -7.02 -3.52 37.10
C TYR A 154 -6.25 -4.79 37.39
N ALA A 155 -6.22 -5.24 38.65
CA ALA A 155 -5.50 -6.44 39.07
C ALA A 155 -6.01 -7.71 38.38
N SER A 156 -7.30 -7.77 38.06
CA SER A 156 -7.90 -8.92 37.37
C SER A 156 -7.63 -8.93 35.86
N MET A 157 -7.18 -7.82 35.28
CA MET A 157 -6.79 -7.73 33.86
C MET A 157 -5.33 -8.14 33.61
N LEU A 158 -4.49 -8.26 34.65
CA LEU A 158 -3.06 -8.50 34.49
C LEU A 158 -2.71 -9.98 34.37
N TYR A 159 -1.53 -10.23 33.83
CA TYR A 159 -0.87 -11.53 33.94
C TYR A 159 -0.57 -11.85 35.42
N GLN A 160 -1.11 -12.96 35.91
CA GLN A 160 -1.06 -13.29 37.35
C GLN A 160 0.35 -13.65 37.87
N ASP A 161 1.28 -13.96 36.97
CA ASP A 161 2.70 -14.14 37.31
C ASP A 161 3.48 -12.81 37.40
N GLY A 162 2.80 -11.68 37.21
CA GLY A 162 3.36 -10.35 37.33
C GLY A 162 4.11 -9.86 36.09
N ARG A 163 4.25 -10.67 35.03
CA ARG A 163 4.89 -10.19 33.79
C ARG A 163 4.11 -9.00 33.21
N TYR A 164 4.85 -8.06 32.63
CA TYR A 164 4.30 -6.80 32.08
C TYR A 164 3.53 -5.91 33.06
N SER A 165 3.67 -6.14 34.37
CA SER A 165 3.17 -5.19 35.38
C SER A 165 4.02 -3.92 35.37
N ASP A 166 3.36 -2.77 35.40
CA ASP A 166 3.96 -1.43 35.33
C ASP A 166 4.87 -1.22 34.10
N PHE A 167 4.62 -1.99 33.03
CA PHE A 167 5.45 -2.01 31.82
C PHE A 167 5.48 -0.66 31.09
N TRP A 168 4.36 0.07 31.12
CA TRP A 168 4.25 1.40 30.51
C TRP A 168 4.50 2.55 31.51
N GLY A 169 4.75 2.21 32.77
CA GLY A 169 4.90 3.14 33.88
C GLY A 169 4.12 2.66 35.12
N ALA A 170 4.33 3.32 36.25
CA ALA A 170 3.69 2.96 37.51
C ALA A 170 2.14 2.96 37.37
N GLY A 171 1.53 1.80 37.66
CA GLY A 171 0.08 1.59 37.55
C GLY A 171 -0.44 1.43 36.11
N GLN A 172 0.44 1.20 35.13
CA GLN A 172 0.12 1.08 33.69
C GLN A 172 0.78 -0.18 33.11
N SER A 173 -0.02 -1.15 32.68
CA SER A 173 0.44 -2.51 32.35
C SER A 173 -0.11 -3.01 31.03
N VAL A 174 0.45 -4.12 30.54
CA VAL A 174 -0.15 -4.87 29.43
C VAL A 174 -1.28 -5.75 29.97
N PRO A 175 -2.51 -5.70 29.41
CA PRO A 175 -3.59 -6.58 29.82
C PRO A 175 -3.43 -8.00 29.22
N ASP A 176 -3.80 -9.02 29.99
CA ASP A 176 -3.87 -10.43 29.57
C ASP A 176 -5.23 -10.70 28.92
N ILE A 177 -5.25 -10.99 27.61
CA ILE A 177 -6.50 -11.27 26.88
C ILE A 177 -7.22 -12.54 27.36
N THR A 178 -6.51 -13.46 28.02
CA THR A 178 -7.12 -14.67 28.59
C THR A 178 -7.98 -14.35 29.81
N SER A 179 -7.82 -13.17 30.41
CA SER A 179 -8.69 -12.69 31.49
C SER A 179 -10.06 -12.29 30.96
N LEU A 180 -11.11 -12.80 31.63
CA LEU A 180 -12.49 -12.38 31.40
C LEU A 180 -12.67 -10.88 31.63
N GLU A 181 -11.97 -10.30 32.60
CA GLU A 181 -12.05 -8.87 32.89
C GLU A 181 -11.55 -8.03 31.71
N THR A 182 -10.43 -8.42 31.11
CA THR A 182 -9.89 -7.80 29.89
C THR A 182 -10.87 -7.90 28.73
N GLN A 183 -11.44 -9.09 28.48
CA GLN A 183 -12.41 -9.29 27.41
C GLN A 183 -13.67 -8.43 27.60
N MET A 184 -14.20 -8.35 28.82
CA MET A 184 -15.34 -7.49 29.14
C MET A 184 -15.02 -6.01 28.92
N PHE A 185 -13.84 -5.54 29.33
CA PHE A 185 -13.41 -4.16 29.14
C PHE A 185 -13.25 -3.81 27.66
N PHE A 186 -12.64 -4.70 26.87
CA PHE A 186 -12.42 -4.48 25.45
C PHE A 186 -13.75 -4.49 24.68
N PHE A 187 -14.65 -5.42 24.99
CA PHE A 187 -15.99 -5.42 24.41
C PHE A 187 -16.79 -4.18 24.83
N TYR A 188 -16.69 -3.76 26.09
CA TYR A 188 -17.34 -2.56 26.59
C TYR A 188 -16.97 -1.34 25.74
N ARG A 189 -15.68 -1.10 25.51
CA ARG A 189 -15.21 0.02 24.70
C ARG A 189 -15.59 -0.14 23.23
N ALA A 190 -15.43 -1.34 22.66
CA ALA A 190 -15.78 -1.60 21.26
C ALA A 190 -17.25 -1.31 20.98
N LYS A 191 -18.16 -1.79 21.84
CA LYS A 191 -19.60 -1.53 21.74
C LYS A 191 -19.89 -0.02 21.80
N ARG A 192 -19.28 0.70 22.75
CA ARG A 192 -19.45 2.15 22.89
C ARG A 192 -18.99 2.89 21.63
N PHE A 193 -17.86 2.52 21.04
CA PHE A 193 -17.40 3.13 19.79
C PHE A 193 -18.35 2.85 18.60
N ILE A 194 -18.81 1.61 18.44
CA ILE A 194 -19.76 1.23 17.39
C ILE A 194 -21.06 2.04 17.52
N ASP A 195 -21.58 2.20 18.74
CA ASP A 195 -22.79 2.98 19.02
C ASP A 195 -22.64 4.48 18.67
N LEU A 196 -21.40 5.01 18.71
CA LEU A 196 -21.09 6.40 18.33
C LEU A 196 -20.85 6.57 16.82
N GLY A 197 -20.88 5.48 16.06
CA GLY A 197 -20.72 5.48 14.60
C GLY A 197 -19.31 5.18 14.12
N TYR A 198 -18.41 4.66 14.95
CA TYR A 198 -17.11 4.18 14.50
C TYR A 198 -17.26 2.78 13.88
N GLU A 199 -16.78 2.62 12.65
CA GLU A 199 -16.92 1.38 11.86
C GLU A 199 -15.58 0.67 11.66
N SER A 200 -14.53 1.11 12.36
CA SER A 200 -13.26 0.40 12.45
C SER A 200 -12.66 0.47 13.87
N ILE A 201 -12.01 -0.61 14.31
CA ILE A 201 -11.36 -0.71 15.62
C ILE A 201 -9.96 -1.34 15.46
N HIS A 202 -8.95 -0.60 15.89
CA HIS A 202 -7.57 -1.06 15.96
C HIS A 202 -7.25 -1.62 17.36
N TYR A 203 -6.66 -2.82 17.43
CA TYR A 203 -6.35 -3.51 18.70
C TYR A 203 -4.86 -3.50 19.09
N GLY A 204 -4.00 -2.73 18.39
CA GLY A 204 -2.61 -2.60 18.77
C GLY A 204 -1.84 -3.92 18.74
N GLN A 205 -0.95 -4.13 19.71
CA GLN A 205 -0.05 -5.29 19.77
C GLN A 205 -0.73 -6.57 20.30
N VAL A 206 -1.54 -7.21 19.47
CA VAL A 206 -2.32 -8.41 19.84
C VAL A 206 -1.46 -9.62 20.22
N LYS A 207 -0.23 -9.73 19.67
CA LYS A 207 0.74 -10.77 20.07
C LYS A 207 1.25 -10.56 21.50
N LEU A 208 1.46 -9.31 21.92
CA LEU A 208 1.92 -8.97 23.27
C LEU A 208 0.84 -9.25 24.31
N MET A 209 -0.40 -8.78 24.08
CA MET A 209 -1.54 -9.09 24.96
C MET A 209 -1.99 -10.56 24.92
N GLY A 210 -1.69 -11.24 23.80
CA GLY A 210 -2.05 -12.64 23.54
C GLY A 210 -0.95 -13.64 23.86
N GLU A 211 0.10 -13.26 24.58
CA GLU A 211 1.20 -14.17 24.88
C GLU A 211 0.75 -15.38 25.72
N ALA A 212 -0.32 -15.26 26.51
CA ALA A 212 -0.92 -16.40 27.19
C ALA A 212 -1.98 -17.15 26.35
N ASP A 213 -2.25 -16.73 25.12
CA ASP A 213 -3.30 -17.22 24.21
C ASP A 213 -2.70 -17.90 22.95
N PRO A 214 -2.17 -19.14 23.07
CA PRO A 214 -1.27 -19.81 22.11
C PRO A 214 -1.85 -20.05 20.71
N PHE A 215 -3.18 -19.95 20.58
CA PHE A 215 -3.91 -20.11 19.33
C PHE A 215 -4.85 -18.95 19.06
N TYR A 216 -4.70 -17.84 19.79
CA TYR A 216 -5.54 -16.64 19.70
C TYR A 216 -7.03 -16.95 19.91
N LEU A 217 -7.39 -17.96 20.70
CA LEU A 217 -8.78 -18.38 20.89
C LEU A 217 -9.59 -17.31 21.61
N ASN A 218 -9.01 -16.70 22.65
CA ASN A 218 -9.65 -15.66 23.42
C ASN A 218 -9.79 -14.38 22.60
N TRP A 219 -8.74 -14.03 21.84
CA TRP A 219 -8.80 -12.97 20.84
C TRP A 219 -9.92 -13.20 19.83
N ASN A 220 -9.92 -14.32 19.12
CA ASN A 220 -10.91 -14.61 18.08
C ASN A 220 -12.34 -14.63 18.62
N ARG A 221 -12.55 -15.13 19.84
CA ARG A 221 -13.87 -15.06 20.50
C ARG A 221 -14.31 -13.64 20.78
N LEU A 222 -13.43 -12.78 21.29
CA LEU A 222 -13.72 -11.37 21.49
C LEU A 222 -13.99 -10.65 20.17
N LEU A 223 -13.14 -10.85 19.16
CA LEU A 223 -13.29 -10.25 17.83
C LEU A 223 -14.61 -10.67 17.18
N ASN A 224 -14.96 -11.96 17.21
CA ASN A 224 -16.23 -12.47 16.68
C ASN A 224 -17.45 -11.89 17.44
N ARG A 225 -17.34 -11.67 18.75
CA ARG A 225 -18.38 -11.01 19.54
C ARG A 225 -18.58 -9.55 19.12
N VAL A 226 -17.47 -8.83 18.91
CA VAL A 226 -17.51 -7.43 18.41
C VAL A 226 -18.09 -7.37 17.01
N ARG A 227 -17.73 -8.31 16.12
CA ARG A 227 -18.32 -8.41 14.77
C ARG A 227 -19.82 -8.66 14.81
N ALA A 228 -20.28 -9.63 15.62
CA ALA A 228 -21.70 -9.93 15.77
C ALA A 228 -22.50 -8.71 16.25
N TYR A 229 -21.91 -7.90 17.14
CA TYR A 229 -22.52 -6.63 17.55
C TYR A 229 -22.54 -5.61 16.39
N GLY A 230 -21.41 -5.44 15.68
CA GLY A 230 -21.30 -4.53 14.52
C GLY A 230 -22.24 -4.87 13.37
N GLU A 231 -22.48 -6.16 13.09
CA GLU A 231 -23.41 -6.63 12.06
C GLU A 231 -24.86 -6.18 12.29
N VAL A 232 -25.22 -5.84 13.54
CA VAL A 232 -26.57 -5.39 13.91
C VAL A 232 -26.62 -3.90 14.19
N HIS A 233 -25.55 -3.32 14.76
CA HIS A 233 -25.60 -1.99 15.37
C HIS A 233 -24.69 -0.95 14.72
N ALA A 234 -23.70 -1.35 13.91
CA ALA A 234 -22.87 -0.37 13.20
C ALA A 234 -23.69 0.34 12.12
N ARG A 235 -23.33 1.58 11.81
CA ARG A 235 -24.06 2.45 10.84
C ARG A 235 -24.35 1.76 9.50
N ARG A 236 -23.39 0.97 8.99
CA ARG A 236 -23.51 0.18 7.75
C ARG A 236 -23.36 -1.32 8.02
N HIS A 237 -23.88 -1.78 9.16
CA HIS A 237 -23.96 -3.21 9.55
C HIS A 237 -22.63 -3.98 9.40
N ASN A 238 -21.51 -3.30 9.63
CA ASN A 238 -20.17 -3.86 9.48
C ASN A 238 -19.17 -3.13 10.39
N VAL A 239 -18.14 -3.85 10.82
CA VAL A 239 -17.02 -3.30 11.58
C VAL A 239 -15.71 -3.93 11.10
N LEU A 240 -14.75 -3.08 10.76
CA LEU A 240 -13.41 -3.48 10.33
C LEU A 240 -12.47 -3.54 11.53
N LEU A 241 -11.81 -4.67 11.74
CA LEU A 241 -10.88 -4.90 12.83
C LEU A 241 -9.48 -5.10 12.26
N ASP A 242 -8.51 -4.40 12.84
CA ASP A 242 -7.09 -4.52 12.52
C ASP A 242 -6.23 -4.46 13.78
N ALA A 243 -4.95 -4.81 13.64
CA ALA A 243 -3.98 -4.85 14.73
C ALA A 243 -2.56 -4.79 14.19
N HIS A 244 -1.59 -4.49 15.06
CA HIS A 244 -0.16 -4.60 14.79
C HIS A 244 0.28 -6.07 14.76
N VAL A 245 -0.09 -6.79 13.69
CA VAL A 245 0.25 -8.21 13.55
C VAL A 245 0.34 -8.70 12.12
N ASN A 246 1.39 -9.46 11.82
CA ASN A 246 1.60 -10.02 10.48
C ASN A 246 0.87 -11.36 10.23
N GLU A 247 0.56 -12.12 11.29
CA GLU A 247 0.12 -13.53 11.17
C GLU A 247 -0.83 -13.96 12.30
N VAL A 248 -2.14 -13.73 12.15
CA VAL A 248 -3.17 -14.30 13.05
C VAL A 248 -4.33 -14.85 12.24
N TYR A 249 -4.59 -16.14 12.42
CA TYR A 249 -5.77 -16.79 11.89
C TYR A 249 -6.85 -16.90 12.98
N ASP A 250 -8.10 -16.83 12.55
CA ASP A 250 -9.24 -17.39 13.28
C ASP A 250 -9.22 -18.91 13.16
N ASN A 251 -8.23 -19.51 13.86
CA ASN A 251 -8.03 -20.95 13.96
C ASN A 251 -8.80 -21.53 15.16
N ALA A 252 -10.02 -21.04 15.43
CA ALA A 252 -10.82 -21.62 16.50
C ALA A 252 -10.93 -23.14 16.27
N ASN A 253 -10.16 -23.94 17.02
CA ASN A 253 -10.45 -25.35 17.17
C ASN A 253 -11.88 -25.36 17.71
N PRO A 254 -12.88 -25.79 16.91
CA PRO A 254 -14.28 -25.58 17.27
C PRO A 254 -14.64 -26.35 18.55
N LEU A 255 -13.76 -27.26 19.00
CA LEU A 255 -13.93 -28.08 20.18
C LEU A 255 -13.43 -27.37 21.46
N TRP A 256 -12.51 -26.41 21.36
CA TRP A 256 -11.98 -25.69 22.51
C TRP A 256 -12.76 -24.41 22.77
N TYR A 257 -13.28 -24.29 23.99
CA TYR A 257 -13.92 -23.08 24.43
C TYR A 257 -12.90 -21.98 24.75
N THR A 258 -11.86 -22.30 25.52
CA THR A 258 -10.72 -21.39 25.80
C THR A 258 -9.49 -22.22 26.16
N ALA A 259 -8.31 -21.65 26.00
CA ALA A 259 -7.05 -22.21 26.47
C ALA A 259 -6.16 -21.09 27.06
N LYS A 260 -5.23 -21.46 27.93
CA LYS A 260 -4.19 -20.58 28.48
C LYS A 260 -2.85 -21.31 28.57
N GLY A 261 -1.77 -20.59 28.28
CA GLY A 261 -0.38 -21.08 28.31
C GLY A 261 0.11 -21.52 26.93
N GLN A 262 1.42 -21.65 26.72
CA GLN A 262 1.97 -21.97 25.40
C GLN A 262 1.81 -23.46 25.06
N PHE A 263 1.17 -23.78 23.93
CA PHE A 263 1.00 -25.15 23.42
C PHE A 263 1.60 -25.31 22.03
N ARG A 264 1.95 -26.54 21.67
CA ARG A 264 2.33 -26.93 20.31
C ARG A 264 1.74 -28.29 19.96
N TYR A 265 1.28 -28.41 18.73
CA TYR A 265 1.11 -29.72 18.10
C TYR A 265 2.50 -30.28 17.77
N GLU A 266 2.79 -31.50 18.19
CA GLU A 266 4.07 -32.13 17.84
C GLU A 266 3.96 -32.81 16.47
N THR A 267 5.06 -32.81 15.72
CA THR A 267 5.15 -33.60 14.47
C THR A 267 5.06 -35.10 14.79
N PRO A 268 4.41 -35.90 13.92
CA PRO A 268 4.50 -37.36 13.96
C PRO A 268 5.95 -37.82 14.08
N GLY A 269 6.30 -38.41 15.23
CA GLY A 269 7.59 -39.10 15.45
C GLY A 269 7.48 -40.58 15.09
N ASP A 270 8.28 -41.43 15.75
CA ASP A 270 8.04 -42.89 15.72
C ASP A 270 6.70 -43.19 16.39
N THR A 271 5.65 -43.32 15.57
CA THR A 271 4.29 -43.60 16.01
C THR A 271 4.19 -44.94 16.75
N GLY A 272 5.17 -45.84 16.60
CA GLY A 272 5.20 -47.13 17.31
C GLY A 272 5.20 -47.01 18.83
N ASN A 273 5.62 -45.86 19.37
CA ASN A 273 5.67 -45.60 20.80
C ASN A 273 4.35 -45.09 21.42
N TYR A 274 3.32 -44.81 20.62
CA TYR A 274 2.06 -44.23 21.08
C TYR A 274 0.86 -45.18 20.87
N TYR A 275 -0.21 -44.94 21.62
CA TYR A 275 -1.41 -45.76 21.57
C TYR A 275 -2.01 -45.83 20.16
N ASN A 276 -2.24 -47.04 19.62
CA ASN A 276 -2.73 -47.28 18.25
C ASN A 276 -1.92 -46.63 17.11
N GLY A 277 -0.66 -46.27 17.33
CA GLY A 277 0.12 -45.56 16.32
C GLY A 277 -0.33 -44.11 16.13
N ASP A 278 -1.00 -43.53 17.13
CA ASP A 278 -1.49 -42.15 17.11
C ASP A 278 -0.32 -41.17 16.89
N ALA A 279 -0.48 -40.32 15.88
CA ALA A 279 0.50 -39.34 15.45
C ALA A 279 0.15 -37.92 15.91
N SER A 280 -1.08 -37.72 16.38
CA SER A 280 -1.59 -36.47 16.93
C SER A 280 -1.29 -36.39 18.41
N ARG A 281 -0.67 -35.28 18.82
CA ARG A 281 -0.42 -35.01 20.23
C ARG A 281 -0.26 -33.52 20.45
N LEU A 282 -0.80 -33.09 21.57
CA LEU A 282 -0.65 -31.72 22.05
C LEU A 282 0.28 -31.71 23.25
N ASN A 283 1.29 -30.85 23.17
CA ASN A 283 2.28 -30.66 24.21
C ASN A 283 2.34 -29.19 24.65
N ARG A 284 2.85 -28.95 25.85
CA ARG A 284 3.25 -27.60 26.29
C ARG A 284 4.51 -27.19 25.54
N ALA A 285 4.60 -25.92 25.16
CA ALA A 285 5.72 -25.38 24.40
C ALA A 285 6.77 -24.67 25.27
N ASP A 286 6.45 -24.34 26.52
CA ASP A 286 7.34 -23.70 27.50
C ASP A 286 7.43 -24.49 28.82
N GLY A 287 8.62 -24.43 29.45
CA GLY A 287 8.94 -25.17 30.67
C GLY A 287 8.75 -24.39 31.98
N ALA A 288 8.44 -23.09 31.91
CA ALA A 288 8.32 -22.20 33.07
C ALA A 288 6.86 -21.85 33.38
N GLN A 289 6.53 -21.86 34.68
CA GLN A 289 5.19 -21.71 35.23
C GLN A 289 4.65 -20.28 35.07
N SER A 290 3.38 -20.13 34.70
CA SER A 290 2.55 -19.00 35.14
C SER A 290 1.80 -19.40 36.42
N ALA A 291 1.41 -18.44 37.26
CA ALA A 291 0.65 -18.69 38.50
C ALA A 291 -0.72 -19.38 38.25
N ASP A 292 -1.23 -19.35 37.01
CA ASP A 292 -2.52 -19.91 36.60
C ASP A 292 -2.41 -21.24 35.81
N GLY A 293 -1.19 -21.69 35.50
CA GLY A 293 -0.92 -22.95 34.79
C GLY A 293 -1.32 -22.98 33.30
N HIS A 294 -1.11 -24.14 32.67
CA HIS A 294 -1.57 -24.45 31.31
C HIS A 294 -2.92 -25.13 31.37
N TYR A 295 -3.92 -24.67 30.62
CA TYR A 295 -5.20 -25.35 30.56
C TYR A 295 -5.89 -25.28 29.21
N ILE A 296 -6.79 -26.23 29.00
CA ILE A 296 -7.77 -26.26 27.92
C ILE A 296 -9.14 -26.46 28.54
N VAL A 297 -10.11 -25.66 28.11
CA VAL A 297 -11.52 -25.78 28.48
C VAL A 297 -12.31 -26.20 27.27
N TYR A 298 -13.11 -27.25 27.43
CA TYR A 298 -14.08 -27.70 26.46
C TYR A 298 -15.48 -27.31 26.92
N LYS A 299 -16.37 -26.99 25.97
CA LYS A 299 -17.78 -26.71 26.25
C LYS A 299 -18.65 -27.81 25.64
N LEU A 300 -19.39 -28.52 26.49
CA LEU A 300 -20.45 -29.45 26.09
C LEU A 300 -21.55 -29.39 27.14
N GLU A 301 -22.75 -28.96 26.74
CA GLU A 301 -23.87 -28.81 27.66
C GLU A 301 -24.27 -30.15 28.27
N ASN A 302 -24.53 -30.17 29.58
CA ASN A 302 -24.91 -31.36 30.34
C ASN A 302 -23.93 -32.54 30.19
N ALA A 303 -22.62 -32.24 30.21
CA ALA A 303 -21.58 -33.25 30.19
C ALA A 303 -21.73 -34.23 31.38
N THR A 304 -21.72 -35.52 31.07
CA THR A 304 -21.88 -36.64 32.01
C THR A 304 -20.56 -37.37 32.27
N GLY A 305 -19.57 -37.25 31.39
CA GLY A 305 -18.26 -37.87 31.58
C GLY A 305 -17.20 -37.44 30.58
N PHE A 306 -15.97 -37.89 30.80
CA PHE A 306 -14.81 -37.67 29.94
C PHE A 306 -13.96 -38.95 29.81
N GLU A 307 -13.21 -39.03 28.72
CA GLU A 307 -12.14 -39.98 28.48
C GLU A 307 -10.97 -39.21 27.87
N ILE A 308 -9.80 -39.26 28.50
CA ILE A 308 -8.61 -38.53 28.07
C ILE A 308 -7.45 -39.53 27.94
N LEU A 309 -6.83 -39.57 26.77
CA LEU A 309 -5.62 -40.34 26.53
C LEU A 309 -4.40 -39.43 26.63
N SER A 310 -3.35 -39.88 27.32
CA SER A 310 -2.11 -39.13 27.49
C SER A 310 -0.88 -40.01 27.41
N ALA A 311 0.21 -39.50 26.85
CA ALA A 311 1.54 -40.11 26.86
C ALA A 311 2.47 -39.37 27.82
N ASN A 312 3.25 -40.11 28.60
CA ASN A 312 4.18 -39.53 29.56
C ASN A 312 5.62 -39.95 29.27
N TRP A 313 6.58 -39.07 29.55
CA TRP A 313 8.00 -39.42 29.44
C TRP A 313 8.53 -39.99 30.77
N ALA A 314 8.82 -41.29 30.80
CA ALA A 314 9.28 -42.01 32.00
C ALA A 314 10.67 -41.58 32.49
N GLY A 315 11.45 -40.86 31.67
CA GLY A 315 12.78 -40.35 32.07
C GLY A 315 12.75 -39.32 33.20
N ALA A 316 11.58 -38.73 33.49
CA ALA A 316 11.33 -37.87 34.65
C ALA A 316 10.60 -38.58 35.81
N GLY A 317 10.51 -39.92 35.75
CA GLY A 317 9.60 -40.73 36.55
C GLY A 317 8.19 -40.77 35.94
N ASP A 318 7.48 -41.88 36.10
CA ASP A 318 6.09 -42.01 35.63
C ASP A 318 5.19 -41.02 36.38
N GLN A 319 4.57 -40.09 35.64
CA GLN A 319 3.65 -39.08 36.21
C GLN A 319 2.25 -39.16 35.59
N PRO A 320 1.53 -40.30 35.71
CA PRO A 320 0.18 -40.49 35.16
C PRO A 320 -0.82 -39.42 35.61
N ASP A 321 -0.61 -38.85 36.79
CA ASP A 321 -1.47 -37.82 37.39
C ASP A 321 -1.04 -36.39 37.02
N GLY A 322 -0.73 -36.19 35.73
CA GLY A 322 -0.03 -35.00 35.23
C GLY A 322 -0.83 -33.71 35.09
N PHE A 323 -2.15 -33.83 35.10
CA PHE A 323 -3.09 -32.73 34.95
C PHE A 323 -4.25 -32.93 35.90
N ASP A 324 -4.79 -31.85 36.45
CA ASP A 324 -6.04 -31.84 37.20
C ASP A 324 -7.23 -31.59 36.28
N LEU A 325 -8.37 -32.16 36.67
CA LEU A 325 -9.62 -32.02 35.94
C LEU A 325 -10.62 -31.24 36.79
N TYR A 326 -11.33 -30.34 36.14
CA TYR A 326 -12.36 -29.54 36.77
C TYR A 326 -13.62 -29.53 35.91
N ALA A 327 -14.77 -29.51 36.56
CA ALA A 327 -16.06 -29.31 35.93
C ALA A 327 -16.63 -27.96 36.34
N SER A 328 -17.41 -27.35 35.45
CA SER A 328 -18.09 -26.10 35.73
C SER A 328 -19.45 -26.01 35.01
N PRO A 329 -20.49 -25.48 35.66
CA PRO A 329 -21.75 -25.18 34.99
C PRO A 329 -21.67 -23.90 34.14
N ASP A 330 -20.77 -22.97 34.48
CA ASP A 330 -20.72 -21.61 33.91
C ASP A 330 -19.35 -21.23 33.32
N GLY A 331 -18.36 -22.11 33.45
CA GLY A 331 -16.98 -21.89 33.00
C GLY A 331 -16.16 -20.99 33.93
N ARG A 332 -16.65 -20.70 35.15
CA ARG A 332 -16.00 -19.79 36.12
C ARG A 332 -15.80 -20.46 37.46
N ILE A 333 -16.84 -21.07 38.00
CA ILE A 333 -16.75 -21.82 39.25
C ILE A 333 -16.28 -23.22 38.90
N TRP A 334 -15.03 -23.51 39.25
CA TRP A 334 -14.38 -24.77 38.92
C TRP A 334 -14.39 -25.70 40.12
N THR A 335 -15.08 -26.84 39.97
CA THR A 335 -15.08 -27.91 40.97
C THR A 335 -14.10 -28.99 40.52
N PRO A 336 -13.12 -29.38 41.35
CA PRO A 336 -12.24 -30.51 41.05
C PRO A 336 -13.07 -31.79 40.84
N VAL A 337 -12.73 -32.60 39.84
CA VAL A 337 -13.42 -33.88 39.59
C VAL A 337 -12.50 -35.06 39.82
N GLY A 338 -13.02 -36.09 40.49
CA GLY A 338 -12.31 -37.34 40.68
C GLY A 338 -12.08 -38.05 39.35
N LYS A 339 -10.91 -38.65 39.20
CA LYS A 339 -10.49 -39.35 37.97
C LYS A 339 -9.87 -40.71 38.29
N THR A 340 -10.07 -41.66 37.40
CA THR A 340 -9.41 -42.97 37.41
C THR A 340 -8.41 -42.97 36.27
N ILE A 341 -7.17 -43.37 36.54
CA ILE A 341 -6.10 -43.42 35.56
C ILE A 341 -5.66 -44.88 35.40
N GLN A 342 -5.69 -45.37 34.17
CA GLN A 342 -5.30 -46.72 33.81
C GLN A 342 -4.17 -46.67 32.77
N GLU A 343 -3.06 -47.36 33.03
CA GLU A 343 -2.06 -47.61 31.99
C GLU A 343 -2.65 -48.55 30.94
N ILE A 344 -2.63 -48.13 29.68
CA ILE A 344 -3.23 -48.87 28.56
C ILE A 344 -2.18 -49.41 27.58
N GLN A 345 -1.00 -48.81 27.53
CA GLN A 345 0.11 -49.25 26.69
C GLN A 345 1.44 -48.73 27.24
N ARG A 346 2.49 -49.54 27.17
CA ARG A 346 3.87 -49.13 27.43
C ARG A 346 4.78 -49.68 26.35
N THR A 347 5.30 -48.81 25.49
CA THR A 347 6.29 -49.17 24.47
C THR A 347 7.68 -48.69 24.91
N GLU A 348 8.71 -49.51 24.67
CA GLU A 348 10.15 -49.20 24.86
C GLU A 348 10.59 -48.66 26.25
N ASN A 349 9.83 -48.93 27.32
CA ASN A 349 10.06 -48.49 28.71
C ASN A 349 10.10 -46.97 28.97
N THR A 350 10.03 -46.12 27.93
CA THR A 350 10.23 -44.66 28.07
C THR A 350 8.98 -43.82 27.87
N TRP A 351 7.92 -44.38 27.27
CA TRP A 351 6.66 -43.67 26.97
C TRP A 351 5.40 -44.47 27.36
N PRO A 352 5.05 -44.58 28.65
CA PRO A 352 3.75 -45.12 29.03
C PRO A 352 2.59 -44.20 28.61
N ASN A 353 1.51 -44.84 28.14
CA ASN A 353 0.27 -44.21 27.73
C ASN A 353 -0.83 -44.55 28.75
N TYR A 354 -1.62 -43.55 29.12
CA TYR A 354 -2.65 -43.65 30.13
C TYR A 354 -4.00 -43.24 29.59
N LYS A 355 -5.05 -43.94 30.03
CA LYS A 355 -6.44 -43.57 29.85
C LYS A 355 -6.98 -43.04 31.17
N THR A 356 -7.49 -41.81 31.14
CA THR A 356 -8.07 -41.13 32.29
C THR A 356 -9.57 -40.97 32.07
N THR A 357 -10.38 -41.50 32.99
CA THR A 357 -11.85 -41.42 32.97
C THR A 357 -12.40 -40.90 34.29
N ASN A 358 -13.70 -40.67 34.37
CA ASN A 358 -14.40 -40.32 35.60
C ASN A 358 -14.12 -41.33 36.72
N GLY A 359 -13.56 -40.85 37.84
CA GLY A 359 -13.55 -41.61 39.09
C GLY A 359 -14.87 -41.50 39.85
N SER A 360 -15.71 -40.53 39.47
CA SER A 360 -17.05 -40.29 40.01
C SER A 360 -17.90 -39.54 38.97
N PRO A 361 -19.26 -39.59 39.06
CA PRO A 361 -20.13 -38.80 38.17
C PRO A 361 -19.74 -37.31 38.19
N LEU A 362 -19.79 -36.66 37.04
CA LEU A 362 -19.59 -35.20 36.99
C LEU A 362 -20.70 -34.49 37.80
N PRO A 363 -20.42 -33.32 38.40
CA PRO A 363 -21.44 -32.50 39.02
C PRO A 363 -22.63 -32.24 38.08
N ALA A 364 -23.85 -32.27 38.61
CA ALA A 364 -25.04 -32.00 37.81
C ALA A 364 -24.98 -30.61 37.18
N GLY A 365 -25.41 -30.50 35.92
CA GLY A 365 -25.37 -29.24 35.15
C GLY A 365 -23.96 -28.84 34.67
N THR A 366 -23.00 -29.76 34.66
CA THR A 366 -21.67 -29.50 34.06
C THR A 366 -21.83 -29.15 32.58
N ASN A 367 -21.38 -27.96 32.19
CA ASN A 367 -21.37 -27.51 30.79
C ASN A 367 -19.94 -27.31 30.26
N TYR A 368 -18.96 -27.32 31.15
CA TYR A 368 -17.55 -27.09 30.85
C TYR A 368 -16.68 -28.09 31.57
N VAL A 369 -15.69 -28.63 30.87
CA VAL A 369 -14.65 -29.50 31.43
C VAL A 369 -13.29 -28.86 31.16
N LYS A 370 -12.49 -28.67 32.20
CA LYS A 370 -11.14 -28.09 32.11
C LYS A 370 -10.09 -29.13 32.42
N ILE A 371 -9.13 -29.27 31.51
CA ILE A 371 -7.89 -30.02 31.70
C ILE A 371 -6.80 -29.00 32.03
N SER A 372 -6.24 -29.08 33.23
CA SER A 372 -5.25 -28.13 33.75
C SER A 372 -3.98 -28.86 34.12
N TRP A 373 -2.87 -28.61 33.44
CA TRP A 373 -1.60 -29.27 33.75
C TRP A 373 -1.10 -28.84 35.12
N LYS A 374 -0.52 -29.80 35.84
CA LYS A 374 0.22 -29.49 37.06
C LYS A 374 1.58 -28.89 36.70
N THR A 375 2.19 -28.25 37.69
CA THR A 375 3.57 -27.83 37.63
C THR A 375 4.49 -29.04 37.42
N MET A 376 5.15 -29.11 36.25
CA MET A 376 6.07 -30.21 35.89
C MET A 376 7.44 -29.69 35.47
N PRO A 377 8.53 -30.43 35.78
CA PRO A 377 9.91 -30.00 35.53
C PRO A 377 10.32 -30.01 34.06
N TYR A 378 9.62 -30.76 33.20
CA TYR A 378 9.93 -30.85 31.77
C TYR A 378 8.65 -30.73 30.93
N ILE A 379 8.76 -30.12 29.74
CA ILE A 379 7.62 -30.00 28.82
C ILE A 379 7.10 -31.38 28.39
N TRP A 380 7.99 -32.35 28.23
CA TRP A 380 7.70 -33.70 27.76
C TRP A 380 7.00 -34.62 28.77
N THR A 381 6.81 -34.17 30.02
CA THR A 381 6.37 -35.04 31.11
C THR A 381 5.00 -35.64 30.86
N VAL A 382 4.01 -34.86 30.41
CA VAL A 382 2.64 -35.31 30.10
C VAL A 382 2.11 -34.61 28.85
N GLN A 383 1.76 -35.40 27.83
CA GLN A 383 1.22 -34.96 26.54
C GLN A 383 -0.17 -35.54 26.35
N LEU A 384 -1.11 -34.78 25.79
CA LEU A 384 -2.43 -35.32 25.46
C LEU A 384 -2.42 -35.92 24.06
N LEU A 385 -3.12 -37.04 23.91
CA LEU A 385 -3.29 -37.78 22.65
C LEU A 385 -4.72 -37.67 22.13
N ASP A 386 -5.72 -37.83 23.01
CA ASP A 386 -7.14 -37.85 22.62
C ASP A 386 -8.01 -37.33 23.78
N VAL A 387 -9.04 -36.55 23.49
CA VAL A 387 -10.00 -36.07 24.49
C VAL A 387 -11.43 -36.31 24.02
N LYS A 388 -12.22 -37.00 24.84
CA LYS A 388 -13.66 -37.19 24.63
C LYS A 388 -14.42 -36.67 25.83
N ILE A 389 -15.52 -35.98 25.56
CA ILE A 389 -16.49 -35.54 26.57
C ILE A 389 -17.85 -36.00 26.11
N ASN A 390 -18.57 -36.67 27.00
CA ASN A 390 -19.87 -37.27 26.71
C ASN A 390 -20.97 -36.49 27.42
N ALA A 391 -22.13 -36.38 26.79
CA ALA A 391 -23.38 -35.90 27.37
C ALA A 391 -24.51 -36.86 26.97
N ALA A 392 -25.70 -36.70 27.55
CA ALA A 392 -26.87 -37.47 27.12
C ALA A 392 -27.25 -37.10 25.68
N GLY A 393 -27.01 -38.00 24.71
CA GLY A 393 -27.35 -37.79 23.30
C GLY A 393 -26.38 -36.92 22.49
N ALA A 394 -25.26 -36.50 23.07
CA ALA A 394 -24.21 -35.75 22.39
C ALA A 394 -22.82 -36.19 22.87
N ALA A 395 -21.81 -36.05 22.03
CA ALA A 395 -20.42 -36.27 22.39
C ALA A 395 -19.53 -35.27 21.66
N LEU A 396 -18.47 -34.85 22.35
CA LEU A 396 -17.36 -34.08 21.80
C LEU A 396 -16.16 -35.02 21.74
N HIS A 397 -15.49 -35.07 20.61
CA HIS A 397 -14.26 -35.85 20.40
C HIS A 397 -13.22 -34.96 19.74
N ASP A 398 -12.12 -34.74 20.45
CA ASP A 398 -10.95 -34.03 19.98
C ASP A 398 -9.77 -34.99 19.86
N PRO A 399 -9.39 -35.38 18.63
CA PRO A 399 -8.23 -36.24 18.40
C PRO A 399 -6.89 -35.48 18.55
N LEU A 400 -6.92 -34.19 18.89
CA LEU A 400 -5.74 -33.32 19.01
C LEU A 400 -4.88 -33.28 17.75
N GLU A 401 -5.49 -33.57 16.61
CA GLU A 401 -4.94 -33.30 15.30
C GLU A 401 -4.95 -31.79 15.05
N GLN A 402 -3.85 -31.28 14.52
CA GLN A 402 -3.81 -29.90 14.08
C GLN A 402 -4.89 -29.71 13.01
N SER A 403 -5.87 -28.85 13.29
CA SER A 403 -6.92 -28.56 12.31
C SER A 403 -6.29 -28.03 11.03
N ALA A 404 -6.47 -28.75 9.91
CA ALA A 404 -6.01 -28.35 8.59
C ALA A 404 -7.22 -27.94 7.72
N PRO A 405 -7.79 -26.75 7.91
CA PRO A 405 -8.85 -26.29 7.03
C PRO A 405 -8.27 -26.08 5.62
N ALA A 406 -9.04 -26.46 4.59
CA ALA A 406 -8.66 -26.22 3.20
C ALA A 406 -8.40 -24.73 2.90
N VAL A 407 -9.04 -23.82 3.66
CA VAL A 407 -8.80 -22.38 3.67
C VAL A 407 -8.83 -21.88 5.11
N LYS A 408 -7.71 -21.34 5.62
CA LYS A 408 -7.66 -20.72 6.95
C LYS A 408 -8.39 -19.38 6.96
N LYS A 409 -9.14 -19.09 8.02
CA LYS A 409 -9.84 -17.80 8.19
C LYS A 409 -8.93 -16.80 8.87
N LEU A 410 -8.87 -15.57 8.38
CA LEU A 410 -8.10 -14.48 8.98
C LEU A 410 -8.85 -13.89 10.17
N ALA A 411 -8.16 -13.46 11.22
CA ALA A 411 -8.78 -12.81 12.37
C ALA A 411 -9.16 -11.34 12.10
N PHE A 412 -8.35 -10.66 11.29
CA PHE A 412 -8.45 -9.23 10.99
C PHE A 412 -8.82 -8.99 9.52
N ASP A 413 -9.49 -7.86 9.24
CA ASP A 413 -9.93 -7.47 7.89
C ASP A 413 -8.79 -6.93 7.05
N PHE A 414 -7.87 -6.21 7.70
CA PHE A 414 -6.59 -5.76 7.20
C PHE A 414 -5.60 -5.69 8.36
N VAL A 415 -4.33 -5.40 8.08
CA VAL A 415 -3.29 -5.25 9.10
C VAL A 415 -2.82 -3.80 9.17
N GLY A 416 -2.85 -3.18 10.36
CA GLY A 416 -2.18 -1.90 10.61
C GLY A 416 -0.75 -2.14 11.09
N PHE A 417 0.25 -1.36 10.68
CA PHE A 417 1.63 -1.54 11.17
C PHE A 417 2.52 -0.30 11.00
N PRO A 418 3.56 -0.10 11.82
CA PRO A 418 4.56 0.94 11.58
C PRO A 418 5.29 0.77 10.24
N ALA A 419 5.75 1.88 9.66
CA ALA A 419 6.39 1.88 8.35
C ALA A 419 7.77 1.18 8.33
N ARG A 420 8.47 1.15 9.46
CA ARG A 420 9.85 0.63 9.60
C ARG A 420 10.79 1.25 8.59
N LEU A 421 11.01 2.56 8.74
CA LEU A 421 11.86 3.34 7.86
C LEU A 421 13.34 2.97 8.01
N LYS A 422 14.02 2.72 6.89
CA LYS A 422 15.46 2.46 6.88
C LYS A 422 16.23 3.73 6.52
N GLY A 423 17.12 4.18 7.40
CA GLY A 423 18.08 5.24 7.09
C GLY A 423 19.03 4.83 5.96
N ILE A 424 19.40 5.79 5.11
CA ILE A 424 20.26 5.56 3.96
C ILE A 424 21.71 5.94 4.30
N PRO A 425 22.66 4.98 4.32
CA PRO A 425 24.08 5.28 4.53
C PRO A 425 24.61 6.30 3.51
N ASN A 426 25.47 7.22 3.95
CA ASN A 426 26.02 8.34 3.16
C ASN A 426 25.04 9.47 2.78
N PHE A 427 23.77 9.37 3.17
CA PHE A 427 22.75 10.40 2.93
C PHE A 427 22.01 10.73 4.25
N PRO A 428 22.63 11.55 5.13
CA PRO A 428 22.03 11.96 6.39
C PRO A 428 20.60 12.47 6.25
N GLN A 429 19.74 12.07 7.19
CA GLN A 429 18.30 12.36 7.23
C GLN A 429 17.43 11.66 6.19
N GLU A 430 18.00 10.98 5.19
CA GLU A 430 17.20 10.29 4.18
C GLU A 430 16.80 8.88 4.58
N THR A 431 15.58 8.48 4.24
CA THR A 431 15.07 7.13 4.49
C THR A 431 14.46 6.49 3.25
N LYS A 432 14.29 5.17 3.30
CA LYS A 432 13.58 4.38 2.29
C LYS A 432 12.75 3.27 2.93
N LEU A 433 11.73 2.82 2.19
CA LEU A 433 11.03 1.56 2.45
C LEU A 433 11.82 0.40 1.81
N GLU A 434 12.00 -0.69 2.55
CA GLU A 434 12.80 -1.83 2.09
C GLU A 434 12.19 -3.17 2.56
N VAL A 435 11.98 -4.09 1.61
CA VAL A 435 11.59 -5.47 1.91
C VAL A 435 12.66 -6.13 2.78
N ASN A 436 12.24 -6.91 3.77
CA ASN A 436 13.12 -7.60 4.73
C ASN A 436 13.95 -6.68 5.64
N TYR A 437 13.61 -5.40 5.76
CA TYR A 437 14.15 -4.55 6.81
C TYR A 437 13.33 -4.68 8.10
N LEU A 438 14.02 -5.03 9.20
CA LEU A 438 13.43 -5.28 10.52
C LEU A 438 12.21 -6.22 10.43
N ASP A 439 11.19 -5.95 11.26
CA ASP A 439 9.89 -6.61 11.31
C ASP A 439 8.87 -6.01 10.31
N GLY A 440 9.30 -5.18 9.35
CA GLY A 440 8.40 -4.56 8.37
C GLY A 440 7.58 -5.58 7.56
N LEU A 441 6.33 -5.23 7.23
CA LEU A 441 5.32 -6.13 6.64
C LEU A 441 5.45 -6.37 5.14
N TYR A 442 6.31 -5.64 4.46
CA TYR A 442 6.42 -5.67 3.00
C TYR A 442 6.60 -7.09 2.47
N GLN A 443 5.62 -7.58 1.71
CA GLN A 443 5.54 -8.94 1.15
C GLN A 443 5.36 -10.09 2.16
N LYS A 444 5.00 -9.80 3.42
CA LYS A 444 4.98 -10.78 4.53
C LYS A 444 3.61 -11.07 5.15
N THR A 445 2.53 -10.39 4.75
CA THR A 445 1.19 -10.66 5.29
C THR A 445 0.64 -12.00 4.82
N ILE A 446 0.03 -12.78 5.72
CA ILE A 446 -0.65 -14.05 5.38
C ILE A 446 -1.93 -13.86 4.57
N GLY A 447 -2.30 -14.88 3.79
CA GLY A 447 -3.57 -14.99 3.08
C GLY A 447 -4.55 -15.96 3.74
N GLY A 448 -5.81 -15.93 3.32
CA GLY A 448 -6.87 -16.77 3.86
C GLY A 448 -8.27 -16.27 3.47
N LEU A 449 -9.29 -16.86 4.08
CA LEU A 449 -10.66 -16.32 4.05
C LEU A 449 -10.72 -15.08 4.95
N ASN A 450 -10.88 -13.92 4.34
CA ASN A 450 -11.07 -12.67 5.06
C ASN A 450 -12.45 -12.66 5.77
N PRO A 451 -12.59 -12.03 6.95
CA PRO A 451 -13.88 -11.91 7.64
C PRO A 451 -15.00 -11.29 6.79
N GLN A 452 -14.63 -10.46 5.81
CA GLN A 452 -15.56 -9.86 4.84
C GLN A 452 -16.07 -10.85 3.75
N GLY A 453 -15.59 -12.10 3.74
CA GLY A 453 -16.18 -13.19 2.94
C GLY A 453 -15.49 -13.53 1.62
N TRP A 454 -14.35 -12.93 1.32
CA TRP A 454 -13.52 -13.24 0.15
C TRP A 454 -12.21 -13.91 0.54
N VAL A 455 -11.65 -14.71 -0.37
CA VAL A 455 -10.35 -15.37 -0.17
C VAL A 455 -9.26 -14.55 -0.83
N THR A 456 -8.14 -14.35 -0.13
CA THR A 456 -7.00 -13.60 -0.64
C THR A 456 -5.69 -14.35 -0.39
N PRO A 457 -4.70 -14.32 -1.29
CA PRO A 457 -3.39 -14.91 -1.03
C PRO A 457 -2.55 -14.09 -0.03
N ARG A 458 -2.87 -12.80 0.17
CA ARG A 458 -2.27 -11.93 1.18
C ARG A 458 -3.29 -10.93 1.73
N SER A 459 -3.26 -10.67 3.03
CA SER A 459 -4.13 -9.67 3.65
C SER A 459 -3.73 -8.26 3.21
N PRO A 460 -4.68 -7.38 2.86
CA PRO A 460 -4.38 -5.96 2.74
C PRO A 460 -3.77 -5.42 4.03
N TYR A 461 -2.85 -4.47 3.93
CA TYR A 461 -2.27 -3.83 5.09
C TYR A 461 -2.08 -2.33 4.87
N LEU A 462 -2.02 -1.61 5.98
CA LEU A 462 -1.95 -0.17 6.06
C LEU A 462 -0.76 0.20 6.94
N ILE A 463 0.21 0.91 6.39
CA ILE A 463 1.35 1.39 7.16
C ILE A 463 1.12 2.82 7.68
N GLU A 464 1.67 3.11 8.85
CA GLU A 464 1.64 4.44 9.46
C GLU A 464 3.05 4.91 9.81
N LEU A 465 3.25 6.23 9.90
CA LEU A 465 4.43 6.79 10.56
C LEU A 465 4.20 6.79 12.06
N ASP A 466 4.83 5.85 12.76
CA ASP A 466 4.58 5.60 14.17
C ASP A 466 5.29 6.59 15.10
N ASN A 467 4.87 6.65 16.37
CA ASN A 467 5.50 7.47 17.41
C ASN A 467 5.83 6.65 18.66
N TYR A 468 7.02 6.87 19.22
CA TYR A 468 7.56 6.23 20.42
C TYR A 468 8.01 7.22 21.50
N GLY A 469 7.97 8.52 21.22
CA GLY A 469 8.31 9.56 22.20
C GLY A 469 9.15 10.71 21.65
N GLY A 470 9.38 10.76 20.34
CA GLY A 470 10.12 11.81 19.63
C GLY A 470 11.52 11.36 19.22
N SER A 471 12.42 11.20 20.18
CA SER A 471 13.82 10.81 19.93
C SER A 471 14.36 9.87 21.02
N ASN A 472 15.31 9.02 20.62
CA ASN A 472 16.11 8.18 21.53
C ASN A 472 17.26 8.94 22.23
N GLY A 473 17.34 10.26 22.08
CA GLY A 473 18.38 11.10 22.66
C GLY A 473 19.65 11.23 21.80
N SER A 474 19.68 10.65 20.60
CA SER A 474 20.77 10.78 19.63
C SER A 474 20.32 11.30 18.25
N PRO A 475 19.66 12.47 18.14
CA PRO A 475 19.29 13.05 16.85
C PRO A 475 20.45 13.12 15.86
N GLY A 476 20.20 12.72 14.62
CA GLY A 476 21.19 12.66 13.54
C GLY A 476 21.99 11.35 13.46
N ILE A 477 21.78 10.40 14.38
CA ILE A 477 22.43 9.09 14.37
C ILE A 477 21.40 8.00 14.04
N ASP A 478 21.52 7.39 12.87
CA ASP A 478 20.63 6.30 12.44
C ASP A 478 20.82 5.02 13.27
N SER A 479 19.71 4.39 13.66
CA SER A 479 19.72 3.08 14.33
C SER A 479 18.40 2.34 14.12
N PRO A 480 18.35 1.00 14.31
CA PRO A 480 17.11 0.23 14.19
C PRO A 480 15.94 0.84 14.97
N TYR A 481 14.78 0.96 14.34
CA TYR A 481 13.55 1.60 14.86
C TYR A 481 13.62 3.11 15.12
N TRP A 482 14.81 3.73 15.00
CA TRP A 482 15.03 5.15 15.22
C TRP A 482 15.70 5.79 14.00
N PRO A 483 14.96 5.99 12.88
CA PRO A 483 15.50 6.61 11.68
C PRO A 483 16.13 7.97 12.03
N TRP A 484 17.45 8.06 11.84
CA TRP A 484 18.25 9.23 12.21
C TRP A 484 18.05 9.74 13.65
N GLY A 485 17.79 8.83 14.59
CA GLY A 485 17.70 9.14 16.03
C GLY A 485 16.34 9.66 16.49
N TYR A 486 15.35 9.69 15.59
CA TYR A 486 13.97 10.05 15.87
C TYR A 486 13.05 8.84 15.72
N ASP A 487 11.86 8.88 16.30
CA ASP A 487 10.77 8.01 15.84
C ASP A 487 10.27 8.48 14.44
N GLU A 488 9.41 7.69 13.80
CA GLU A 488 9.13 7.86 12.36
C GLU A 488 8.40 9.18 12.06
N ILE A 489 7.41 9.57 12.88
CA ILE A 489 6.72 10.83 12.68
C ILE A 489 7.56 12.05 13.09
N ALA A 490 8.37 11.95 14.15
CA ALA A 490 9.27 13.02 14.51
C ALA A 490 10.36 13.20 13.46
N TRP A 491 10.92 12.12 12.93
CA TRP A 491 11.83 12.17 11.80
C TRP A 491 11.20 12.93 10.64
N PHE A 492 9.98 12.54 10.24
CA PHE A 492 9.26 13.15 9.13
C PHE A 492 9.01 14.64 9.36
N ALA A 493 8.57 15.03 10.55
CA ALA A 493 8.30 16.42 10.92
C ALA A 493 9.55 17.32 10.91
N HIS A 494 10.74 16.77 11.12
CA HIS A 494 12.01 17.52 11.08
C HIS A 494 12.55 17.73 9.67
N GLN A 495 11.93 17.14 8.65
CA GLN A 495 12.33 17.35 7.27
C GLN A 495 11.75 18.66 6.73
N ASN A 496 12.40 19.25 5.72
CA ASN A 496 11.86 20.41 5.02
C ASN A 496 10.63 20.01 4.17
N ASP A 497 9.82 21.01 3.80
CA ASP A 497 8.54 20.81 3.10
C ASP A 497 8.70 20.04 1.79
N ASP A 498 9.70 20.40 0.97
CA ASP A 498 9.97 19.72 -0.31
C ASP A 498 10.22 18.22 -0.11
N TYR A 499 11.03 17.86 0.88
CA TYR A 499 11.34 16.46 1.18
C TYR A 499 10.15 15.72 1.76
N ARG A 500 9.35 16.35 2.64
CA ARG A 500 8.14 15.72 3.16
C ARG A 500 7.16 15.38 2.03
N HIS A 501 6.92 16.34 1.13
CA HIS A 501 6.04 16.15 -0.02
C HIS A 501 6.55 15.05 -0.95
N SER A 502 7.85 15.06 -1.27
CA SER A 502 8.46 14.05 -2.15
C SER A 502 8.43 12.66 -1.50
N TRP A 503 8.69 12.57 -0.19
CA TRP A 503 8.67 11.32 0.54
C TRP A 503 7.26 10.71 0.63
N LEU A 504 6.22 11.51 0.89
CA LEU A 504 4.83 11.01 0.90
C LEU A 504 4.45 10.42 -0.46
N LYS A 505 4.81 11.11 -1.55
CA LYS A 505 4.58 10.60 -2.91
C LYS A 505 5.35 9.32 -3.18
N TYR A 506 6.63 9.30 -2.80
CA TYR A 506 7.49 8.12 -2.90
C TYR A 506 6.89 6.91 -2.18
N ALA A 507 6.53 7.05 -0.90
CA ALA A 507 6.00 5.95 -0.11
C ALA A 507 4.67 5.42 -0.68
N TYR A 508 3.80 6.32 -1.16
CA TYR A 508 2.56 5.96 -1.83
C TYR A 508 2.76 5.20 -3.16
N ASP A 509 3.71 5.63 -3.99
CA ASP A 509 4.05 4.96 -5.25
C ASP A 509 4.81 3.65 -5.04
N TRP A 510 5.58 3.58 -3.94
CA TRP A 510 6.37 2.42 -3.60
C TRP A 510 5.49 1.18 -3.46
N PHE A 511 4.31 1.28 -2.82
CA PHE A 511 3.39 0.15 -2.72
C PHE A 511 2.83 -0.31 -4.07
N ARG A 512 2.40 0.63 -4.91
CA ARG A 512 1.92 0.32 -6.27
C ARG A 512 2.95 -0.44 -7.10
N THR A 513 4.23 -0.19 -6.83
CA THR A 513 5.35 -0.83 -7.53
C THR A 513 5.82 -2.12 -6.88
N ASN A 514 5.98 -2.15 -5.56
CA ASN A 514 6.72 -3.20 -4.86
C ASN A 514 5.82 -4.15 -4.10
N ASP A 515 4.62 -3.70 -3.69
CA ASP A 515 3.66 -4.52 -2.95
C ASP A 515 2.22 -3.95 -3.01
N SER A 516 1.41 -4.44 -3.96
CA SER A 516 0.05 -3.95 -4.20
C SER A 516 -0.97 -4.26 -3.09
N TYR A 517 -0.59 -5.01 -2.05
CA TYR A 517 -1.43 -5.28 -0.88
C TYR A 517 -1.25 -4.22 0.22
N GLY A 518 -0.18 -3.42 0.14
CA GLY A 518 0.13 -2.37 1.10
C GLY A 518 -0.46 -1.02 0.71
N HIS A 519 -0.80 -0.24 1.74
CA HIS A 519 -1.30 1.13 1.61
C HIS A 519 -0.57 2.03 2.60
N LEU A 520 -0.40 3.31 2.26
CA LEU A 520 0.14 4.32 3.16
C LEU A 520 -1.01 5.08 3.83
N GLN A 521 -1.06 5.08 5.15
CA GLN A 521 -1.87 6.02 5.90
C GLN A 521 -1.13 7.35 5.98
N LEU A 522 -1.64 8.38 5.31
CA LEU A 522 -0.98 9.68 5.25
C LEU A 522 -1.01 10.35 6.65
N PRO A 523 0.13 10.84 7.17
CA PRO A 523 0.16 11.52 8.46
C PRO A 523 -0.61 12.84 8.34
N ALA A 524 -1.51 13.14 9.28
CA ALA A 524 -2.21 14.42 9.31
C ALA A 524 -2.11 15.11 10.67
N TYR A 525 -2.31 14.38 11.77
CA TYR A 525 -2.09 14.88 13.12
C TYR A 525 -1.57 13.79 14.04
N ARG A 526 -0.43 14.03 14.69
CA ARG A 526 0.20 13.07 15.61
C ARG A 526 1.17 13.77 16.56
N THR A 527 1.34 13.23 17.76
CA THR A 527 2.29 13.77 18.76
C THR A 527 3.75 13.51 18.35
N LEU A 528 4.61 14.49 18.60
CA LEU A 528 6.07 14.46 18.39
C LEU A 528 6.84 14.16 19.69
N GLY A 529 6.13 13.92 20.79
CA GLY A 529 6.74 13.64 22.09
C GLY A 529 7.73 14.73 22.52
N ASN A 530 8.97 14.34 22.78
CA ASN A 530 10.04 15.22 23.25
C ASN A 530 10.78 15.99 22.13
N SER A 531 10.33 15.88 20.88
CA SER A 531 11.02 16.44 19.71
C SER A 531 10.13 17.45 18.98
N PRO A 532 9.83 18.62 19.59
CA PRO A 532 8.96 19.62 18.99
C PRO A 532 9.55 20.28 17.73
N VAL A 533 8.69 20.59 16.78
CA VAL A 533 9.03 21.38 15.59
C VAL A 533 8.21 22.67 15.61
N ASN A 534 8.84 23.81 15.31
CA ASN A 534 8.21 25.14 15.33
C ASN A 534 7.47 25.47 16.64
N GLY A 535 7.98 24.97 17.78
CA GLY A 535 7.37 25.16 19.10
C GLY A 535 6.10 24.32 19.35
N SER A 536 5.75 23.39 18.46
CA SER A 536 4.64 22.46 18.60
C SER A 536 5.14 21.06 18.95
N ASN A 537 4.51 20.42 19.94
CA ASN A 537 4.69 18.99 20.22
C ASN A 537 3.81 18.08 19.34
N ASN A 538 3.16 18.63 18.32
CA ASN A 538 2.33 17.87 17.39
C ASN A 538 2.70 18.20 15.95
N TYR A 539 2.84 17.15 15.14
CA TYR A 539 2.78 17.23 13.70
C TYR A 539 1.36 17.63 13.29
N ASN A 540 1.25 18.57 12.35
CA ASN A 540 -0.04 19.01 11.83
C ASN A 540 0.09 19.36 10.34
N ALA A 541 -0.58 18.57 9.49
CA ALA A 541 -0.58 18.73 8.04
C ALA A 541 -1.51 19.84 7.54
N ILE A 542 -2.45 20.36 8.36
CA ILE A 542 -3.38 21.41 7.95
C ILE A 542 -2.62 22.60 7.36
N THR A 543 -3.07 23.11 6.21
CA THR A 543 -2.57 24.38 5.68
C THR A 543 -2.76 25.48 6.72
N ALA A 544 -1.71 26.24 6.99
CA ALA A 544 -1.71 27.25 8.06
C ALA A 544 -2.92 28.20 7.95
N SER A 545 -3.59 28.41 9.07
CA SER A 545 -4.78 29.26 9.19
C SER A 545 -4.74 30.08 10.47
N ALA A 546 -5.71 30.98 10.67
CA ALA A 546 -5.79 31.76 11.91
C ALA A 546 -5.96 30.87 13.17
N VAL A 547 -6.56 29.68 13.00
CA VAL A 547 -6.77 28.69 14.07
C VAL A 547 -5.51 27.84 14.29
N PHE A 548 -4.82 27.50 13.21
CA PHE A 548 -3.58 26.73 13.23
C PHE A 548 -2.45 27.51 12.55
N PRO A 549 -1.83 28.49 13.22
CA PRO A 549 -0.82 29.36 12.61
C PRO A 549 0.57 28.69 12.49
N ASN A 550 0.84 27.67 13.31
CA ASN A 550 2.15 27.01 13.41
C ASN A 550 2.05 25.53 12.96
N THR A 551 1.68 25.30 11.71
CA THR A 551 1.59 23.96 11.10
C THR A 551 2.76 23.67 10.16
N LEU A 552 2.87 22.42 9.72
CA LEU A 552 3.81 22.00 8.69
C LEU A 552 3.18 22.04 7.28
N GLY A 553 1.85 22.03 7.18
CA GLY A 553 1.15 22.43 5.95
C GLY A 553 1.19 21.45 4.78
N ASP A 554 1.31 20.15 5.03
CA ASP A 554 1.41 19.10 3.99
C ASP A 554 0.06 18.72 3.33
N GLU A 555 -1.03 19.42 3.63
CA GLU A 555 -2.40 19.12 3.16
C GLU A 555 -2.54 19.08 1.63
N GLU A 556 -2.03 20.08 0.90
CA GLU A 556 -2.15 20.10 -0.56
C GLU A 556 -1.29 19.00 -1.21
N ALA A 557 -0.19 18.59 -0.58
CA ALA A 557 0.59 17.44 -1.02
C ALA A 557 -0.19 16.12 -0.84
N ILE A 558 -0.86 15.96 0.31
CA ILE A 558 -1.77 14.83 0.58
C ILE A 558 -2.88 14.76 -0.46
N LYS A 559 -3.53 15.89 -0.76
CA LYS A 559 -4.57 15.98 -1.80
C LYS A 559 -4.04 15.61 -3.18
N ALA A 560 -2.86 16.12 -3.55
CA ALA A 560 -2.25 15.84 -4.85
C ALA A 560 -1.92 14.36 -5.07
N ILE A 561 -1.53 13.63 -4.00
CA ILE A 561 -1.25 12.18 -4.07
C ILE A 561 -2.48 11.37 -4.51
N TRP A 562 -3.68 11.83 -4.17
CA TRP A 562 -4.94 11.15 -4.44
C TRP A 562 -5.67 11.64 -5.70
N GLY A 563 -5.12 12.66 -6.38
CA GLY A 563 -5.60 13.10 -7.69
C GLY A 563 -5.41 12.04 -8.77
N ASP A 564 -6.06 12.23 -9.91
CA ASP A 564 -5.88 11.35 -11.08
C ASP A 564 -4.42 11.43 -11.54
N ALA A 565 -3.81 10.26 -11.78
CA ALA A 565 -2.46 10.19 -12.31
C ALA A 565 -2.48 10.72 -13.76
N PRO A 566 -1.55 11.61 -14.14
CA PRO A 566 -1.39 12.06 -15.52
C PRO A 566 -1.17 10.87 -16.47
N GLN A 567 -1.78 10.91 -17.67
CA GLN A 567 -1.59 9.89 -18.70
C GLN A 567 -0.18 9.95 -19.32
N SER A 568 0.45 11.12 -19.31
CA SER A 568 1.83 11.38 -19.74
C SER A 568 2.47 12.42 -18.81
N GLY A 569 3.79 12.55 -18.86
CA GLY A 569 4.48 13.62 -18.13
C GLY A 569 5.99 13.43 -17.98
N ALA A 570 6.58 14.28 -17.14
CA ALA A 570 7.98 14.23 -16.77
C ALA A 570 8.17 14.08 -15.25
N VAL A 571 9.21 13.33 -14.85
CA VAL A 571 9.75 13.33 -13.50
C VAL A 571 11.12 13.97 -13.55
N GLU A 572 11.23 15.14 -12.92
CA GLU A 572 12.45 15.91 -12.79
C GLU A 572 13.10 15.63 -11.44
N ASP A 573 14.32 15.12 -11.44
CA ASP A 573 15.15 14.88 -10.26
C ASP A 573 16.40 15.77 -10.30
N ASP A 574 16.34 16.89 -9.57
CA ASP A 574 17.48 17.80 -9.35
C ASP A 574 18.44 17.28 -8.26
N LEU A 575 18.31 16.01 -7.85
CA LEU A 575 19.16 15.30 -6.88
C LEU A 575 19.22 15.96 -5.49
N ARG A 576 18.16 16.68 -5.14
CA ARG A 576 17.97 17.27 -3.80
C ARG A 576 17.68 16.21 -2.76
N ASP A 577 17.10 15.08 -3.15
CA ASP A 577 16.81 13.92 -2.33
C ASP A 577 16.79 12.63 -3.17
N LEU A 578 16.69 11.48 -2.52
CA LEU A 578 16.71 10.17 -3.17
C LEU A 578 15.31 9.59 -3.45
N THR A 579 14.22 10.32 -3.17
CA THR A 579 12.85 9.78 -3.24
C THR A 579 12.41 9.45 -4.68
N LYS A 580 13.05 10.07 -5.68
CA LYS A 580 12.81 9.85 -7.12
C LYS A 580 13.69 8.75 -7.71
N ILE A 581 14.70 8.30 -6.98
CA ILE A 581 15.61 7.23 -7.41
C ILE A 581 15.03 5.89 -6.97
N TYR A 582 14.68 5.03 -7.93
CA TYR A 582 14.11 3.72 -7.63
C TYR A 582 15.12 2.80 -6.92
N ARG A 583 16.35 2.73 -7.43
CA ARG A 583 17.46 1.97 -6.83
C ARG A 583 18.80 2.61 -7.14
N PHE A 584 19.77 2.45 -6.26
CA PHE A 584 21.13 2.91 -6.48
C PHE A 584 22.12 2.04 -5.71
N SER A 585 23.38 2.06 -6.14
CA SER A 585 24.47 1.32 -5.50
C SER A 585 25.07 2.08 -4.30
N SER A 586 25.77 1.37 -3.41
CA SER A 586 26.06 1.86 -2.07
C SER A 586 27.18 2.90 -1.96
N GLN A 587 28.02 3.09 -2.98
CA GLN A 587 29.16 4.02 -2.92
C GLN A 587 28.87 5.36 -3.59
N LEU A 588 27.66 5.89 -3.36
CA LEU A 588 27.23 7.20 -3.82
C LEU A 588 27.05 8.17 -2.63
N THR A 589 27.26 9.45 -2.89
CA THR A 589 27.02 10.54 -1.94
C THR A 589 26.70 11.85 -2.69
N LYS A 590 26.19 12.85 -1.96
CA LYS A 590 25.93 14.19 -2.51
C LYS A 590 27.18 15.08 -2.40
N ASP A 591 27.44 15.85 -3.45
CA ASP A 591 28.43 16.92 -3.51
C ASP A 591 27.77 18.24 -3.93
N GLY A 592 27.83 19.24 -3.05
CA GLY A 592 27.34 20.59 -3.31
C GLY A 592 28.46 21.64 -3.34
N SER A 593 29.73 21.23 -3.36
CA SER A 593 30.86 22.15 -3.29
C SER A 593 31.03 22.97 -4.58
N ASN A 594 31.45 24.22 -4.45
CA ASN A 594 31.81 25.10 -5.58
C ASN A 594 30.75 25.20 -6.71
N PRO A 595 29.46 25.45 -6.42
CA PRO A 595 28.38 25.40 -7.42
C PRO A 595 28.63 26.30 -8.63
N GLY A 596 29.32 27.44 -8.47
CA GLY A 596 29.69 28.33 -9.58
C GLY A 596 30.52 27.67 -10.69
N SER A 597 31.33 26.65 -10.35
CA SER A 597 32.08 25.87 -11.36
C SER A 597 31.21 24.87 -12.13
N TYR A 598 30.03 24.57 -11.60
CA TYR A 598 29.06 23.61 -12.11
C TYR A 598 27.78 24.32 -12.56
N GLY A 599 27.91 25.52 -13.15
CA GLY A 599 26.78 26.27 -13.68
C GLY A 599 25.71 26.66 -12.64
N GLY A 600 26.08 26.74 -11.37
CA GLY A 600 25.17 27.02 -10.25
C GLY A 600 24.58 25.77 -9.58
N ASP A 601 24.89 24.57 -10.08
CA ASP A 601 24.39 23.30 -9.54
C ASP A 601 24.97 23.02 -8.14
N GLY A 602 24.09 23.03 -7.14
CA GLY A 602 24.42 22.84 -5.72
C GLY A 602 24.15 21.43 -5.19
N THR A 603 23.64 20.51 -6.01
CA THR A 603 23.22 19.17 -5.57
C THR A 603 23.55 18.13 -6.62
N ARG A 604 24.70 17.48 -6.47
CA ARG A 604 25.19 16.51 -7.45
C ARG A 604 25.46 15.16 -6.80
N LEU A 605 25.17 14.07 -7.50
CA LEU A 605 25.50 12.72 -7.06
C LEU A 605 26.88 12.33 -7.59
N THR A 606 27.76 11.90 -6.69
CA THR A 606 29.12 11.48 -6.99
C THR A 606 29.46 10.17 -6.31
N ARG A 607 30.50 9.48 -6.77
CA ARG A 607 31.00 8.27 -6.13
C ARG A 607 31.92 8.60 -4.95
N THR A 608 31.87 7.79 -3.89
CA THR A 608 32.82 7.82 -2.76
C THR A 608 34.10 7.02 -3.04
N SER A 609 34.06 6.10 -4.01
CA SER A 609 35.21 5.29 -4.45
C SER A 609 35.18 5.05 -5.96
N ASN A 610 36.30 4.64 -6.57
CA ASN A 610 36.37 4.48 -8.03
C ASN A 610 35.81 3.13 -8.52
N THR A 611 34.62 2.76 -8.05
CA THR A 611 33.87 1.56 -8.44
C THR A 611 32.83 1.86 -9.52
N SER A 612 32.27 0.82 -10.14
CA SER A 612 31.16 0.96 -11.09
C SER A 612 29.86 1.10 -10.28
N GLU A 613 29.42 2.33 -10.08
CA GLU A 613 28.21 2.67 -9.33
C GLU A 613 27.07 3.02 -10.29
N TYR A 614 25.82 2.94 -9.85
CA TYR A 614 24.68 3.23 -10.70
C TYR A 614 23.49 3.81 -9.93
N VAL A 615 22.63 4.50 -10.68
CA VAL A 615 21.26 4.84 -10.28
C VAL A 615 20.28 4.26 -11.29
N ILE A 616 19.09 3.89 -10.83
CA ILE A 616 18.00 3.36 -11.64
C ILE A 616 16.78 4.23 -11.37
N TYR A 617 16.19 4.73 -12.45
CA TYR A 617 14.90 5.39 -12.46
C TYR A 617 13.86 4.46 -13.06
N LYS A 618 12.61 4.59 -12.60
CA LYS A 618 11.48 3.79 -13.05
C LYS A 618 10.37 4.72 -13.55
N ALA A 619 9.58 4.27 -14.53
CA ALA A 619 8.32 4.93 -14.89
C ALA A 619 7.45 5.14 -13.64
N PRO A 620 6.94 6.36 -13.41
CA PRO A 620 6.04 6.62 -12.29
C PRO A 620 4.70 5.91 -12.53
N TYR A 621 4.03 5.52 -11.44
CA TYR A 621 2.76 4.79 -11.47
C TYR A 621 2.86 3.44 -12.20
N ALA A 622 3.25 2.41 -11.46
CA ALA A 622 3.29 1.04 -11.96
C ALA A 622 1.88 0.48 -12.18
N THR A 623 1.18 1.00 -13.19
CA THR A 623 0.18 0.23 -13.90
C THR A 623 0.90 -0.62 -14.94
N ASP A 624 0.21 -1.62 -15.47
CA ASP A 624 0.70 -2.45 -16.56
C ASP A 624 0.97 -1.63 -17.83
N ARG A 625 0.43 -0.40 -17.90
CA ARG A 625 0.39 0.44 -19.09
C ARG A 625 1.43 1.55 -19.09
N THR A 626 1.83 2.10 -17.95
CA THR A 626 2.79 3.23 -17.95
C THR A 626 4.21 2.76 -18.29
N ARG A 627 4.89 3.49 -19.18
CA ARG A 627 6.27 3.22 -19.61
C ARG A 627 7.08 4.51 -19.68
N LEU A 628 8.41 4.39 -19.63
CA LEU A 628 9.32 5.47 -19.97
C LEU A 628 9.40 5.63 -21.49
N THR A 629 9.28 6.86 -21.95
CA THR A 629 9.32 7.25 -23.38
C THR A 629 10.61 7.97 -23.75
N GLY A 630 11.30 8.53 -22.76
CA GLY A 630 12.58 9.21 -22.92
C GLY A 630 13.25 9.51 -21.58
N PHE A 631 14.45 10.07 -21.65
CA PHE A 631 15.15 10.65 -20.52
C PHE A 631 16.14 11.75 -20.97
N ALA A 632 16.49 12.64 -20.04
CA ALA A 632 17.64 13.53 -20.14
C ALA A 632 18.46 13.44 -18.84
N VAL A 633 19.78 13.29 -18.95
CA VAL A 633 20.68 13.21 -17.79
C VAL A 633 21.78 14.23 -17.94
N GLU A 634 21.76 15.24 -17.08
CA GLU A 634 22.76 16.28 -17.02
C GLU A 634 23.89 15.86 -16.08
N THR A 635 25.11 15.92 -16.58
CA THR A 635 26.30 15.44 -15.86
C THR A 635 27.43 16.45 -15.96
N TRP A 636 28.36 16.35 -15.01
CA TRP A 636 29.51 17.21 -14.89
C TRP A 636 30.81 16.42 -14.89
N PHE A 637 31.80 16.91 -15.63
CA PHE A 637 33.13 16.33 -15.75
C PHE A 637 34.22 17.38 -15.56
N SER A 638 35.37 16.98 -15.01
CA SER A 638 36.53 17.88 -14.97
C SER A 638 37.00 18.22 -16.38
N SER A 639 37.23 19.52 -16.62
CA SER A 639 37.81 19.97 -17.88
C SER A 639 39.25 19.48 -18.09
N ALA A 640 39.96 19.14 -17.01
CA ALA A 640 41.35 18.70 -17.01
C ALA A 640 41.57 17.20 -17.28
N ALA A 641 40.50 16.39 -17.35
CA ALA A 641 40.59 14.95 -17.55
C ALA A 641 39.84 14.49 -18.82
N PRO A 642 40.21 13.32 -19.39
CA PRO A 642 39.39 12.64 -20.38
C PRO A 642 38.00 12.32 -19.84
N VAL A 643 36.99 12.39 -20.70
CA VAL A 643 35.61 12.03 -20.36
C VAL A 643 35.47 10.52 -20.42
N ALA A 644 35.18 9.90 -19.28
CA ALA A 644 34.69 8.52 -19.21
C ALA A 644 33.16 8.57 -19.21
N ASP A 645 32.54 8.45 -20.39
CA ASP A 645 31.09 8.57 -20.54
C ASP A 645 30.34 7.56 -19.65
N PHE A 646 29.22 8.01 -19.09
CA PHE A 646 28.25 7.14 -18.41
C PHE A 646 27.70 6.08 -19.38
N LYS A 647 27.35 4.91 -18.86
CA LYS A 647 26.64 3.88 -19.63
C LYS A 647 25.16 3.89 -19.27
N PHE A 648 24.31 3.74 -20.27
CA PHE A 648 22.87 3.76 -20.11
C PHE A 648 22.30 2.40 -20.47
N TYR A 649 21.40 1.89 -19.64
CA TYR A 649 20.72 0.63 -19.90
C TYR A 649 19.21 0.78 -19.74
N LEU A 650 18.47 0.12 -20.61
CA LEU A 650 17.01 0.07 -20.57
C LEU A 650 16.53 -1.32 -20.15
N SER A 651 15.41 -1.38 -19.45
CA SER A 651 14.77 -2.63 -19.08
C SER A 651 13.25 -2.46 -19.01
N SER A 652 12.52 -3.53 -19.32
CA SER A 652 11.07 -3.63 -19.10
C SER A 652 10.72 -4.33 -17.77
N ASP A 653 11.66 -5.07 -17.18
CA ASP A 653 11.41 -6.02 -16.09
C ASP A 653 12.33 -5.84 -14.86
N ASP A 654 13.27 -4.89 -14.89
CA ASP A 654 14.28 -4.65 -13.84
C ASP A 654 15.24 -5.84 -13.61
N VAL A 655 15.29 -6.79 -14.55
CA VAL A 655 16.16 -7.96 -14.52
C VAL A 655 17.10 -7.94 -15.72
N ASN A 656 16.52 -7.82 -16.91
CA ASN A 656 17.24 -7.82 -18.18
C ASN A 656 17.49 -6.38 -18.63
N TYR A 657 18.76 -5.98 -18.60
CA TYR A 657 19.19 -4.64 -18.97
C TYR A 657 19.95 -4.67 -20.31
N THR A 658 19.48 -3.90 -21.29
CA THR A 658 20.12 -3.75 -22.60
C THR A 658 20.83 -2.41 -22.71
N LEU A 659 22.08 -2.42 -23.19
CA LEU A 659 22.86 -1.19 -23.40
C LEU A 659 22.17 -0.29 -24.41
N TYR A 660 22.03 0.99 -24.07
CA TYR A 660 21.47 2.04 -24.90
C TYR A 660 22.51 3.13 -25.14
N THR A 661 22.59 3.62 -26.38
CA THR A 661 23.52 4.70 -26.75
C THR A 661 22.72 5.99 -26.88
N PRO A 662 22.75 6.88 -25.87
CA PRO A 662 22.03 8.15 -25.95
C PRO A 662 22.71 9.15 -26.90
N LYS A 663 21.93 10.09 -27.42
CA LYS A 663 22.48 11.33 -27.99
C LYS A 663 23.11 12.14 -26.87
N LYS A 664 24.13 12.95 -27.18
CA LYS A 664 24.76 13.81 -26.17
C LYS A 664 25.07 15.21 -26.68
N LYS A 665 24.90 16.20 -25.80
CA LYS A 665 25.25 17.60 -26.03
C LYS A 665 26.27 18.04 -24.97
N THR A 666 27.39 18.60 -25.41
CA THR A 666 28.46 19.07 -24.52
C THR A 666 28.48 20.59 -24.48
N VAL A 667 28.53 21.15 -23.29
CA VAL A 667 28.81 22.57 -23.04
C VAL A 667 30.12 22.67 -22.27
N ASN A 668 31.11 23.33 -22.88
CA ASN A 668 32.43 23.51 -22.27
C ASN A 668 32.41 24.66 -21.26
N GLY A 669 33.14 24.49 -20.15
CA GLY A 669 33.26 25.47 -19.07
C GLY A 669 34.37 25.07 -18.10
N ASN A 670 34.36 25.63 -16.88
CA ASN A 670 35.27 25.21 -15.81
C ASN A 670 35.12 23.71 -15.51
N MET A 671 33.86 23.27 -15.43
CA MET A 671 33.48 21.87 -15.58
C MET A 671 32.78 21.69 -16.94
N LYS A 672 33.03 20.58 -17.61
CA LYS A 672 32.30 20.21 -18.84
C LYS A 672 30.94 19.67 -18.44
N LYS A 673 29.86 20.31 -18.92
CA LYS A 673 28.50 19.76 -18.80
C LYS A 673 28.23 18.85 -19.99
N ILE A 674 27.79 17.62 -19.76
CA ILE A 674 27.31 16.72 -20.81
C ILE A 674 25.87 16.34 -20.48
N THR A 675 24.96 16.62 -21.40
CA THR A 675 23.57 16.17 -21.31
C THR A 675 23.37 14.98 -22.23
N TYR A 676 23.07 13.82 -21.66
CA TYR A 676 22.73 12.58 -22.37
C TYR A 676 21.22 12.51 -22.54
N MET A 677 20.75 12.19 -23.75
CA MET A 677 19.33 12.21 -24.11
C MET A 677 18.93 10.90 -24.77
N GLY A 678 17.87 10.28 -24.25
CA GLY A 678 17.17 9.17 -24.88
C GLY A 678 15.76 9.59 -25.27
N SER A 679 15.37 9.30 -26.51
CA SER A 679 14.02 9.53 -27.03
C SER A 679 13.54 8.30 -27.78
N ARG A 680 12.21 8.19 -27.98
CA ARG A 680 11.54 7.04 -28.63
C ARG A 680 12.06 5.69 -28.12
N LEU A 681 12.12 5.56 -26.79
CA LEU A 681 12.59 4.34 -26.14
C LEU A 681 11.74 3.13 -26.59
N PRO A 682 12.31 1.91 -26.66
CA PRO A 682 11.57 0.72 -27.03
C PRO A 682 10.27 0.56 -26.22
N VAL A 683 9.19 0.14 -26.89
CA VAL A 683 7.89 -0.07 -26.23
C VAL A 683 8.04 -1.03 -25.05
N GLY A 684 7.45 -0.67 -23.92
CA GLY A 684 7.54 -1.44 -22.67
C GLY A 684 8.77 -1.12 -21.81
N THR A 685 9.64 -0.18 -22.21
CA THR A 685 10.74 0.29 -21.35
C THR A 685 10.17 0.88 -20.06
N ARG A 686 10.52 0.32 -18.91
CA ARG A 686 10.04 0.76 -17.59
C ARG A 686 11.15 1.30 -16.70
N TYR A 687 12.40 0.98 -17.02
CA TYR A 687 13.55 1.31 -16.21
C TYR A 687 14.67 1.88 -17.06
N VAL A 688 15.32 2.93 -16.55
CA VAL A 688 16.55 3.50 -17.08
C VAL A 688 17.61 3.40 -15.99
N LYS A 689 18.70 2.70 -16.27
CA LYS A 689 19.88 2.61 -15.41
C LYS A 689 20.99 3.49 -15.96
N VAL A 690 21.52 4.37 -15.13
CA VAL A 690 22.66 5.25 -15.41
C VAL A 690 23.85 4.76 -14.60
N GLU A 691 24.83 4.19 -15.26
CA GLU A 691 26.04 3.62 -14.65
C GLU A 691 27.24 4.58 -14.81
N PHE A 692 27.88 4.90 -13.69
CA PHE A 692 29.14 5.62 -13.64
C PHE A 692 30.25 4.75 -14.23
N ASN A 693 30.99 5.29 -15.18
CA ASN A 693 32.13 4.61 -15.76
C ASN A 693 33.35 4.69 -14.83
N ASN A 694 33.89 3.54 -14.46
CA ASN A 694 35.04 3.43 -13.57
C ASN A 694 36.41 3.65 -14.26
N ALA A 695 36.42 3.94 -15.57
CA ALA A 695 37.65 4.23 -16.31
C ALA A 695 38.28 5.61 -15.99
N SER A 696 37.60 6.45 -15.20
CA SER A 696 38.15 7.73 -14.73
C SER A 696 39.25 7.53 -13.67
N SER A 697 40.22 8.44 -13.59
CA SER A 697 41.28 8.40 -12.56
C SER A 697 40.83 8.83 -11.14
N SER A 698 39.64 9.44 -11.00
CA SER A 698 39.09 9.90 -9.71
C SER A 698 37.59 9.61 -9.60
N ALA A 699 37.16 9.19 -8.40
CA ALA A 699 35.76 8.91 -8.09
C ALA A 699 34.83 10.13 -8.30
N SER A 700 35.36 11.34 -8.03
CA SER A 700 34.61 12.60 -8.12
C SER A 700 34.60 13.27 -9.49
N ASN A 701 35.29 12.69 -10.48
CA ASN A 701 35.41 13.31 -11.80
C ASN A 701 34.08 13.37 -12.54
N SER A 702 33.29 12.29 -12.50
CA SER A 702 31.97 12.22 -13.11
C SER A 702 30.91 12.39 -12.03
N GLN A 703 30.02 13.36 -12.23
CA GLN A 703 28.91 13.63 -11.31
C GLN A 703 27.61 13.75 -12.11
N ILE A 704 26.50 13.28 -11.53
CA ILE A 704 25.16 13.51 -12.07
C ILE A 704 24.61 14.75 -11.37
N GLY A 705 24.11 15.72 -12.11
CA GLY A 705 23.50 16.94 -11.55
C GLY A 705 21.97 16.92 -11.62
N LYS A 706 21.42 16.39 -12.71
CA LYS A 706 19.97 16.33 -12.91
C LYS A 706 19.57 15.13 -13.77
N VAL A 707 18.43 14.52 -13.44
CA VAL A 707 17.79 13.48 -14.27
C VAL A 707 16.34 13.84 -14.53
N SER A 708 15.97 13.88 -15.79
CA SER A 708 14.59 14.00 -16.25
C SER A 708 14.19 12.68 -16.90
N THR A 709 13.06 12.10 -16.49
CA THR A 709 12.47 10.93 -17.18
C THR A 709 11.08 11.28 -17.68
N PHE A 710 10.77 10.82 -18.89
CA PHE A 710 9.49 11.10 -19.54
C PHE A 710 8.69 9.80 -19.61
N TYR A 711 7.39 9.88 -19.37
CA TYR A 711 6.53 8.72 -19.31
C TYR A 711 5.20 8.99 -20.03
N ALA A 712 4.59 7.90 -20.50
CA ALA A 712 3.26 7.90 -21.06
C ALA A 712 2.57 6.53 -20.87
N ASP A 713 1.24 6.52 -20.89
CA ASP A 713 0.43 5.31 -20.96
C ASP A 713 0.73 4.56 -22.27
N SER A 714 0.63 3.23 -22.24
CA SER A 714 0.95 2.41 -23.40
C SER A 714 0.02 2.64 -24.59
N SER A 715 -1.21 3.11 -24.35
CA SER A 715 -2.18 3.51 -25.38
C SER A 715 -1.70 4.65 -26.28
N VAL A 716 -0.74 5.45 -25.83
CA VAL A 716 -0.09 6.54 -26.59
C VAL A 716 0.78 6.00 -27.74
N ASN A 717 1.17 4.71 -27.73
CA ASN A 717 1.78 4.05 -28.91
C ASN A 717 0.86 2.95 -29.47
N ALA A 718 -0.42 3.24 -29.64
CA ALA A 718 -1.33 2.36 -30.37
C ALA A 718 -0.79 2.06 -31.78
N ALA A 719 -1.17 0.91 -32.33
CA ALA A 719 -0.77 0.51 -33.68
C ALA A 719 -1.11 1.62 -34.70
N GLY A 720 -0.10 2.07 -35.45
CA GLY A 720 -0.24 3.14 -36.44
C GLY A 720 0.15 4.52 -35.96
N LYS A 721 0.27 4.77 -34.64
CA LYS A 721 0.66 6.07 -34.12
C LYS A 721 2.17 6.32 -34.30
N ILE A 722 2.54 7.40 -34.99
CA ILE A 722 3.94 7.75 -35.28
C ILE A 722 4.46 8.71 -34.21
N ASP A 723 3.74 9.81 -33.95
CA ASP A 723 4.05 10.79 -32.92
C ASP A 723 2.83 11.68 -32.59
N ASP A 724 2.44 11.73 -31.32
CA ASP A 724 1.48 12.68 -30.74
C ASP A 724 2.13 13.66 -29.77
N PHE A 725 3.45 13.70 -29.73
CA PHE A 725 4.23 14.65 -28.93
C PHE A 725 4.12 14.51 -27.40
N GLU A 726 3.22 13.66 -26.89
CA GLU A 726 3.08 13.32 -25.47
C GLU A 726 4.32 12.64 -24.90
N SER A 727 4.98 11.85 -25.73
CA SER A 727 6.14 11.05 -25.34
C SER A 727 7.35 11.89 -24.89
N TYR A 728 7.35 13.19 -25.17
CA TYR A 728 8.41 14.12 -24.79
C TYR A 728 8.16 14.83 -23.45
N GLY A 729 6.97 14.68 -22.86
CA GLY A 729 6.61 15.17 -21.53
C GLY A 729 6.95 16.65 -21.27
N GLY A 730 6.77 17.51 -22.28
CA GLY A 730 7.07 18.94 -22.20
C GLY A 730 8.55 19.32 -22.42
N SER A 731 9.43 18.40 -22.80
CA SER A 731 10.85 18.69 -23.04
C SER A 731 11.19 18.93 -24.53
N ASP A 732 11.37 20.21 -24.89
CA ASP A 732 11.93 20.61 -26.19
C ASP A 732 13.28 19.96 -26.47
N LEU A 733 14.08 19.73 -25.43
CA LEU A 733 15.40 19.12 -25.57
C LEU A 733 15.30 17.68 -26.10
N VAL A 734 14.35 16.88 -25.58
CA VAL A 734 14.15 15.50 -26.01
C VAL A 734 13.41 15.44 -27.36
N LEU A 735 12.49 16.37 -27.62
CA LEU A 735 11.89 16.55 -28.95
C LEU A 735 12.98 16.80 -30.01
N ASN A 736 13.89 17.74 -29.75
CA ASN A 736 15.02 18.05 -30.64
C ASN A 736 16.09 16.94 -30.69
N ALA A 737 16.06 15.98 -29.75
CA ALA A 737 16.85 14.76 -29.86
C ALA A 737 16.16 13.70 -30.76
N ALA A 738 14.84 13.71 -30.86
CA ALA A 738 14.08 12.81 -31.74
C ALA A 738 14.07 13.27 -33.20
N TYR A 739 13.79 14.56 -33.44
CA TYR A 739 13.77 15.17 -34.77
C TYR A 739 15.12 15.84 -35.07
N GLU A 740 15.74 15.46 -36.18
CA GLU A 740 17.01 16.03 -36.62
C GLU A 740 16.77 17.16 -37.61
N VAL A 741 17.21 18.38 -37.26
CA VAL A 741 17.25 19.50 -38.21
C VAL A 741 18.26 19.20 -39.30
N ASN A 742 17.87 19.34 -40.57
CA ASN A 742 18.76 19.14 -41.70
C ASN A 742 19.78 20.30 -41.76
N PRO A 743 21.08 20.05 -41.51
CA PRO A 743 22.09 21.11 -41.37
C PRO A 743 22.40 21.83 -42.70
N ASN A 744 21.94 21.30 -43.84
CA ASN A 744 22.20 21.85 -45.16
C ASN A 744 21.02 22.68 -45.70
N THR A 745 20.13 23.13 -44.82
CA THR A 745 18.87 23.80 -45.20
C THR A 745 18.72 25.12 -44.43
N ASP A 746 17.74 25.94 -44.83
CA ASP A 746 17.40 27.16 -44.10
C ASP A 746 16.96 26.86 -42.66
N PRO A 747 17.13 27.80 -41.71
CA PRO A 747 16.89 27.55 -40.29
C PRO A 747 15.45 27.10 -39.99
N VAL A 748 15.35 26.03 -39.21
CA VAL A 748 14.10 25.52 -38.61
C VAL A 748 14.32 25.30 -37.12
N THR A 749 13.30 25.60 -36.33
CA THR A 749 13.25 25.32 -34.88
C THR A 749 11.92 24.65 -34.56
N ILE A 750 11.96 23.67 -33.67
CA ILE A 750 10.76 23.01 -33.16
C ILE A 750 10.70 23.07 -31.64
N SER A 751 9.49 23.20 -31.11
CA SER A 751 9.18 23.16 -29.68
C SER A 751 7.82 22.52 -29.45
N LEU A 752 7.58 22.04 -28.24
CA LEU A 752 6.26 21.59 -27.81
C LEU A 752 5.35 22.80 -27.56
N ASP A 753 4.06 22.66 -27.86
CA ASP A 753 3.05 23.69 -27.67
C ASP A 753 1.82 23.10 -27.01
N SER A 754 1.42 23.66 -25.86
CA SER A 754 0.28 23.17 -25.09
C SER A 754 -1.05 23.84 -25.49
N THR A 755 -1.07 24.70 -26.51
CA THR A 755 -2.26 25.46 -26.92
C THR A 755 -2.82 24.98 -28.26
N ASN A 756 -1.97 24.89 -29.28
CA ASN A 756 -2.34 24.60 -30.67
C ASN A 756 -2.11 23.12 -30.97
N LYS A 757 -3.12 22.31 -30.62
CA LYS A 757 -3.08 20.85 -30.69
C LYS A 757 -4.48 20.26 -30.91
N ASN A 758 -4.52 19.00 -31.31
CA ASN A 758 -5.74 18.22 -31.57
C ASN A 758 -6.19 17.44 -30.33
N GLU A 759 -5.25 16.79 -29.66
CA GLU A 759 -5.49 15.98 -28.47
C GLU A 759 -4.32 16.09 -27.49
N GLY A 760 -4.39 15.37 -26.37
CA GLY A 760 -3.29 15.32 -25.40
C GLY A 760 -2.99 16.65 -24.71
N ASP A 761 -1.76 16.75 -24.19
CA ASP A 761 -1.21 17.92 -23.51
C ASP A 761 -0.33 18.76 -24.45
N PHE A 762 0.23 18.17 -25.52
CA PHE A 762 1.22 18.82 -26.39
C PHE A 762 0.98 18.55 -27.89
N GLY A 763 1.18 19.58 -28.72
CA GLY A 763 1.48 19.45 -30.15
C GLY A 763 2.91 19.94 -30.44
N MET A 764 3.34 19.91 -31.70
CA MET A 764 4.61 20.51 -32.14
C MET A 764 4.37 21.84 -32.83
N LYS A 765 5.02 22.89 -32.32
CA LYS A 765 5.25 24.14 -33.03
C LYS A 765 6.49 24.03 -33.90
N TYR A 766 6.36 24.37 -35.17
CA TYR A 766 7.41 24.33 -36.17
C TYR A 766 7.64 25.73 -36.74
N GLU A 767 8.79 26.31 -36.47
CA GLU A 767 9.18 27.66 -36.93
C GLU A 767 10.24 27.56 -38.01
N TYR A 768 10.02 28.27 -39.13
CA TYR A 768 10.94 28.27 -40.26
C TYR A 768 11.25 29.68 -40.74
N ASN A 769 12.40 29.86 -41.39
CA ASN A 769 12.75 31.09 -42.11
C ASN A 769 13.44 30.75 -43.43
N VAL A 770 12.66 30.68 -44.51
CA VAL A 770 13.12 30.20 -45.83
C VAL A 770 13.43 31.38 -46.76
N GLY A 771 14.64 31.43 -47.31
CA GLY A 771 15.06 32.50 -48.21
C GLY A 771 16.51 32.48 -48.66
N VAL A 772 17.38 31.63 -48.09
CA VAL A 772 18.78 31.48 -48.56
C VAL A 772 18.90 30.23 -49.42
N VAL A 773 18.62 29.07 -48.83
CA VAL A 773 18.56 27.77 -49.51
C VAL A 773 17.18 27.51 -50.13
N THR A 774 16.16 28.29 -49.72
CA THR A 774 14.76 28.28 -50.16
C THR A 774 13.89 27.15 -49.61
N TYR A 775 14.45 26.32 -48.74
CA TYR A 775 13.74 25.33 -47.94
C TYR A 775 14.51 25.02 -46.65
N GLY A 776 13.79 24.62 -45.61
CA GLY A 776 14.28 24.25 -44.29
C GLY A 776 13.51 23.03 -43.80
N GLY A 777 14.14 22.10 -43.06
CA GLY A 777 13.37 20.96 -42.55
C GLY A 777 13.98 20.12 -41.45
N ILE A 778 13.14 19.24 -40.91
CA ILE A 778 13.46 18.26 -39.88
C ILE A 778 13.16 16.85 -40.38
N ALA A 779 13.81 15.87 -39.76
CA ALA A 779 13.63 14.46 -40.08
C ALA A 779 13.48 13.63 -38.80
N LEU A 780 12.49 12.73 -38.80
CA LEU A 780 12.26 11.72 -37.77
C LEU A 780 12.75 10.36 -38.26
N SER A 781 13.70 9.77 -37.53
CA SER A 781 14.14 8.39 -37.81
C SER A 781 13.12 7.38 -37.29
N LEU A 782 12.73 6.43 -38.13
CA LEU A 782 11.67 5.45 -37.86
C LEU A 782 12.20 4.02 -37.65
N GLY A 783 13.50 3.79 -37.80
CA GLY A 783 14.11 2.50 -37.48
C GLY A 783 13.62 1.35 -38.37
N ASN A 784 13.25 1.63 -39.62
CA ASN A 784 12.72 0.67 -40.59
C ASN A 784 11.35 0.08 -40.19
N ALA A 785 10.41 0.94 -39.80
CA ALA A 785 9.06 0.57 -39.41
C ALA A 785 8.28 -0.10 -40.56
N ASP A 786 7.44 -1.09 -40.22
CA ASP A 786 6.55 -1.75 -41.18
C ASP A 786 5.18 -1.06 -41.19
N TRP A 787 4.86 -0.43 -42.31
CA TRP A 787 3.63 0.30 -42.60
C TRP A 787 2.74 -0.44 -43.62
N SER A 788 3.08 -1.68 -44.00
CA SER A 788 2.39 -2.44 -45.07
C SER A 788 0.91 -2.68 -44.80
N ASP A 789 0.52 -2.59 -43.54
CA ASP A 789 -0.80 -2.83 -43.02
C ASP A 789 -1.74 -1.62 -43.12
N TYR A 790 -1.24 -0.45 -43.58
CA TYR A 790 -1.94 0.83 -43.58
C TYR A 790 -2.01 1.43 -45.00
N ASP A 791 -2.99 2.31 -45.21
CA ASP A 791 -3.29 2.89 -46.53
C ASP A 791 -2.87 4.36 -46.65
N ALA A 792 -2.77 5.07 -45.53
CA ALA A 792 -2.56 6.51 -45.50
C ALA A 792 -1.77 6.99 -44.27
N LEU A 793 -1.16 8.18 -44.42
CA LEU A 793 -0.62 9.00 -43.34
C LEU A 793 -1.66 10.05 -42.95
N ARG A 794 -1.98 10.16 -41.66
CA ARG A 794 -2.90 11.16 -41.11
C ARG A 794 -2.21 12.01 -40.05
N PHE A 795 -2.52 13.30 -40.00
CA PHE A 795 -2.08 14.20 -38.93
C PHE A 795 -2.99 15.42 -38.84
N TRP A 796 -3.08 16.02 -37.66
CA TRP A 796 -3.65 17.36 -37.49
C TRP A 796 -2.61 18.42 -37.83
N PHE A 797 -3.05 19.47 -38.52
CA PHE A 797 -2.18 20.51 -39.06
C PHE A 797 -2.84 21.88 -39.06
N GLU A 798 -2.11 22.90 -38.60
CA GLU A 798 -2.48 24.31 -38.70
C GLU A 798 -1.43 25.09 -39.52
N PRO A 799 -1.79 25.53 -40.75
CA PRO A 799 -0.91 26.33 -41.60
C PRO A 799 -0.86 27.82 -41.20
N ASP A 800 0.11 28.56 -41.73
CA ASP A 800 0.33 29.98 -41.40
C ASP A 800 -0.29 30.98 -42.38
N GLY A 801 -0.98 30.52 -43.43
CA GLY A 801 -1.58 31.39 -44.45
C GLY A 801 -0.57 32.07 -45.39
N SER A 802 0.69 31.62 -45.40
CA SER A 802 1.78 32.31 -46.11
C SER A 802 1.83 32.10 -47.62
N ASN A 803 0.99 31.23 -48.17
CA ASN A 803 1.03 30.78 -49.58
C ASN A 803 2.35 30.10 -49.98
N ARG A 804 3.16 29.70 -49.00
CA ARG A 804 4.34 28.83 -49.16
C ARG A 804 3.93 27.36 -49.16
N ASN A 805 4.89 26.42 -49.15
CA ASN A 805 4.57 25.00 -49.15
C ASN A 805 5.24 24.22 -48.01
N LEU A 806 4.66 23.06 -47.70
CA LEU A 806 5.21 22.04 -46.83
C LEU A 806 5.36 20.75 -47.64
N THR A 807 6.58 20.22 -47.73
CA THR A 807 6.84 18.89 -48.30
C THR A 807 6.92 17.86 -47.17
N ILE A 808 6.01 16.90 -47.21
CA ILE A 808 6.07 15.66 -46.43
C ILE A 808 6.88 14.65 -47.24
N GLN A 809 8.00 14.18 -46.71
CA GLN A 809 8.88 13.25 -47.38
C GLN A 809 9.02 11.95 -46.59
N ILE A 810 8.86 10.82 -47.27
CA ILE A 810 9.06 9.48 -46.72
C ILE A 810 10.30 8.88 -47.37
N GLN A 811 11.19 8.32 -46.56
CA GLN A 811 12.32 7.51 -47.02
C GLN A 811 12.10 6.05 -46.63
N THR A 812 12.33 5.13 -47.56
CA THR A 812 12.36 3.68 -47.28
C THR A 812 13.80 3.19 -47.09
N ALA A 813 13.98 2.04 -46.43
CA ALA A 813 15.29 1.47 -46.11
C ALA A 813 16.20 1.19 -47.33
N SER A 814 15.63 1.15 -48.55
CA SER A 814 16.36 1.07 -49.81
C SER A 814 17.00 2.39 -50.25
N GLY A 815 16.79 3.47 -49.49
CA GLY A 815 17.20 4.83 -49.86
C GLY A 815 16.33 5.48 -50.92
N ASP A 816 15.09 5.00 -51.10
CA ASP A 816 14.10 5.56 -52.04
C ASP A 816 13.28 6.65 -51.33
N TYR A 817 13.03 7.77 -52.01
CA TYR A 817 12.38 8.96 -51.45
C TYR A 817 11.05 9.24 -52.14
N TRP A 818 10.07 9.67 -51.36
CA TRP A 818 8.70 9.91 -51.81
C TRP A 818 8.14 11.17 -51.15
N ASP A 819 7.71 12.13 -51.96
CA ASP A 819 7.26 13.44 -51.54
C ASP A 819 5.75 13.62 -51.76
N LYS A 820 5.14 14.35 -50.84
CA LYS A 820 3.85 15.02 -51.02
C LYS A 820 3.97 16.47 -50.61
N VAL A 821 3.64 17.37 -51.52
CA VAL A 821 3.64 18.82 -51.28
C VAL A 821 2.23 19.27 -50.89
N LEU A 822 2.15 20.06 -49.81
CA LEU A 822 0.96 20.72 -49.30
C LEU A 822 1.11 22.24 -49.43
N ASP A 823 0.01 22.92 -49.75
CA ASP A 823 -0.05 24.38 -49.82
C ASP A 823 -0.41 24.98 -48.44
N LEU A 824 0.20 26.11 -48.11
CA LEU A 824 0.05 26.79 -46.82
C LEU A 824 -0.82 28.06 -46.90
N SER A 825 -1.59 28.27 -47.97
CA SER A 825 -2.41 29.49 -48.12
C SER A 825 -3.65 29.54 -47.21
N ASP A 826 -4.21 28.39 -46.84
CA ASP A 826 -5.38 28.28 -45.96
C ASP A 826 -4.93 28.01 -44.50
N PRO A 827 -5.01 28.99 -43.59
CA PRO A 827 -4.55 28.86 -42.21
C PRO A 827 -5.47 28.02 -41.31
N THR A 828 -6.55 27.42 -41.84
CA THR A 828 -7.51 26.69 -41.02
C THR A 828 -6.93 25.39 -40.47
N ALA A 829 -6.88 25.25 -39.13
CA ALA A 829 -6.54 24.01 -38.46
C ALA A 829 -7.46 22.84 -38.88
N ARG A 830 -6.88 21.71 -39.27
CA ARG A 830 -7.62 20.56 -39.80
C ARG A 830 -6.83 19.25 -39.72
N VAL A 831 -7.56 18.13 -39.71
CA VAL A 831 -6.97 16.81 -39.94
C VAL A 831 -6.74 16.62 -41.43
N ILE A 832 -5.51 16.27 -41.81
CA ILE A 832 -5.10 15.92 -43.16
C ILE A 832 -4.85 14.43 -43.21
N GLU A 833 -5.44 13.74 -44.20
CA GLU A 833 -5.15 12.35 -44.51
C GLU A 833 -4.62 12.24 -45.94
N ILE A 834 -3.49 11.56 -46.10
CA ILE A 834 -2.76 11.44 -47.36
C ILE A 834 -2.58 9.96 -47.66
N PRO A 835 -3.34 9.41 -48.63
CA PRO A 835 -3.12 8.05 -49.11
C PRO A 835 -1.68 7.87 -49.60
N PHE A 836 -1.06 6.73 -49.33
CA PHE A 836 0.32 6.47 -49.79
C PHE A 836 0.46 6.52 -51.32
N SER A 837 -0.63 6.23 -52.04
CA SER A 837 -0.71 6.38 -53.50
C SER A 837 -0.60 7.82 -54.01
N ALA A 838 -0.77 8.82 -53.13
CA ALA A 838 -0.64 10.24 -53.47
C ALA A 838 0.80 10.77 -53.37
N PHE A 839 1.74 9.99 -52.83
CA PHE A 839 3.15 10.33 -52.79
C PHE A 839 3.83 9.99 -54.12
N ALA A 840 4.76 10.83 -54.55
CA ALA A 840 5.52 10.63 -55.79
C ALA A 840 7.01 10.83 -55.54
N ARG A 841 7.87 10.19 -56.35
CA ARG A 841 9.32 10.42 -56.23
C ARG A 841 9.66 11.88 -56.54
N PRO A 842 10.52 12.51 -55.73
CA PRO A 842 10.98 13.85 -56.03
C PRO A 842 11.74 13.88 -57.37
N SER A 843 11.69 15.02 -58.06
CA SER A 843 12.28 15.17 -59.41
C SER A 843 13.80 14.96 -59.46
N TRP A 844 14.48 15.05 -58.32
CA TRP A 844 15.91 14.83 -58.17
C TRP A 844 16.28 13.37 -57.84
N HIS A 845 15.31 12.50 -57.56
CA HIS A 845 15.54 11.10 -57.21
C HIS A 845 15.03 10.15 -58.30
N ASN A 846 15.84 9.15 -58.65
CA ASN A 846 15.48 8.12 -59.62
C ASN A 846 15.32 6.76 -58.89
N GLY A 847 14.20 6.08 -59.11
CA GLY A 847 13.91 4.76 -58.54
C GLY A 847 12.91 3.98 -59.41
N THR A 848 12.80 2.67 -59.19
CA THR A 848 11.89 1.77 -59.93
C THR A 848 11.01 0.98 -58.97
N GLY A 849 9.73 0.79 -59.30
CA GLY A 849 8.78 0.02 -58.50
C GLY A 849 7.93 0.88 -57.53
N PRO A 850 6.96 0.26 -56.82
CA PRO A 850 6.10 0.94 -55.84
C PRO A 850 6.85 1.27 -54.54
N MET A 851 6.27 2.12 -53.70
CA MET A 851 6.80 2.44 -52.36
C MET A 851 6.87 1.18 -51.49
N ASN A 852 8.02 0.91 -50.88
CA ASN A 852 8.18 -0.22 -49.97
C ASN A 852 7.76 0.15 -48.53
N LEU A 853 6.48 -0.05 -48.23
CA LEU A 853 5.92 0.23 -46.90
C LEU A 853 6.38 -0.76 -45.83
N SER A 854 6.93 -1.93 -46.18
CA SER A 854 7.44 -2.89 -45.17
C SER A 854 8.70 -2.44 -44.44
N SER A 855 9.31 -1.34 -44.87
CA SER A 855 10.56 -0.86 -44.30
C SER A 855 10.74 0.65 -44.53
N VAL A 856 10.04 1.45 -43.73
CA VAL A 856 10.10 2.91 -43.76
C VAL A 856 11.14 3.40 -42.76
N SER A 857 12.18 4.09 -43.25
CA SER A 857 13.33 4.49 -42.45
C SER A 857 13.22 5.90 -41.86
N GLN A 858 12.54 6.82 -42.55
CA GLN A 858 12.47 8.23 -42.14
C GLN A 858 11.17 8.91 -42.61
N LEU A 859 10.66 9.83 -41.80
CA LEU A 859 9.64 10.82 -42.16
C LEU A 859 10.22 12.22 -41.97
N SER A 860 10.12 13.08 -42.98
CA SER A 860 10.72 14.42 -42.99
C SER A 860 9.70 15.50 -43.35
N LEU A 861 9.83 16.66 -42.71
CA LEU A 861 8.95 17.83 -42.88
C LEU A 861 9.79 19.03 -43.32
N TYR A 862 9.58 19.47 -44.56
CA TYR A 862 10.32 20.59 -45.16
C TYR A 862 9.39 21.76 -45.50
N ALA A 863 9.56 22.90 -44.84
CA ALA A 863 8.96 24.15 -45.32
C ALA A 863 9.79 24.70 -46.48
N GLY A 864 9.14 25.17 -47.55
CA GLY A 864 9.79 25.74 -48.73
C GLY A 864 9.10 27.00 -49.21
N VAL A 865 9.79 27.81 -50.02
CA VAL A 865 9.22 29.06 -50.56
C VAL A 865 7.99 28.79 -51.44
N GLY A 866 7.96 27.67 -52.19
CA GLY A 866 6.81 27.29 -53.01
C GLY A 866 6.32 28.42 -53.93
N ALA A 867 5.01 28.70 -53.90
CA ALA A 867 4.38 29.81 -54.62
C ALA A 867 4.34 31.13 -53.82
N GLY A 868 4.90 31.14 -52.61
CA GLY A 868 4.96 32.28 -51.71
C GLY A 868 6.23 33.10 -51.89
N SER A 869 6.47 34.03 -50.96
CA SER A 869 7.71 34.82 -50.91
C SER A 869 8.64 34.31 -49.80
N PRO A 870 9.97 34.48 -49.94
CA PRO A 870 10.92 34.26 -48.86
C PRO A 870 10.50 34.94 -47.56
N GLY A 871 10.71 34.28 -46.43
CA GLY A 871 10.40 34.80 -45.10
C GLY A 871 10.15 33.71 -44.06
N SER A 872 9.70 34.16 -42.89
CA SER A 872 9.42 33.31 -41.73
C SER A 872 7.95 32.94 -41.58
N GLY A 873 7.70 31.81 -40.93
CA GLY A 873 6.36 31.31 -40.61
C GLY A 873 6.35 30.30 -39.48
N THR A 874 5.15 29.95 -39.01
CA THR A 874 4.93 29.02 -37.89
C THR A 874 3.81 28.05 -38.23
N LEU A 875 4.10 26.76 -38.19
CA LEU A 875 3.14 25.69 -38.42
C LEU A 875 2.92 24.90 -37.12
N TYR A 876 1.76 24.29 -36.97
CA TYR A 876 1.48 23.39 -35.84
C TYR A 876 1.08 22.00 -36.33
N PHE A 877 1.58 20.98 -35.65
CA PHE A 877 1.33 19.57 -35.96
C PHE A 877 0.90 18.83 -34.70
N ASP A 878 -0.01 17.88 -34.85
CA ASP A 878 -0.39 16.94 -33.81
C ASP A 878 -0.88 15.62 -34.42
N SER A 879 -0.91 14.55 -33.62
CA SER A 879 -1.52 13.25 -33.95
C SER A 879 -1.01 12.65 -35.27
N ILE A 880 0.31 12.59 -35.48
CA ILE A 880 0.90 11.96 -36.67
C ILE A 880 0.73 10.45 -36.55
N GLU A 881 -0.03 9.86 -37.46
CA GLU A 881 -0.41 8.45 -37.40
C GLU A 881 -0.73 7.85 -38.78
N LEU A 882 -0.95 6.55 -38.80
CA LEU A 882 -1.29 5.75 -39.96
C LEU A 882 -2.73 5.26 -39.84
N THR A 883 -3.47 5.30 -40.93
CA THR A 883 -4.86 4.82 -40.97
C THR A 883 -5.04 3.66 -41.95
N LYS A 884 -5.98 2.78 -41.59
CA LYS A 884 -6.51 1.71 -42.45
C LYS A 884 -7.91 2.14 -42.89
N ASN A 885 -8.21 2.04 -44.17
CA ASN A 885 -9.55 2.32 -44.68
C ASN A 885 -10.45 1.09 -44.72
#